data_AF-A0A376X363-F1
#
_entry.id   AF-A0A376X363-F1
#
_cell.length_a   1.000
_cell.length_b   1.000
_cell.length_c   1.000
_cell.angle_alpha   90.00
_cell.angle_beta   90.00
_cell.angle_gamma   90.00
#
_symmetry.space_group_name_H-M   'P 1'
#
loop_
_entity.id
_entity.type
_entity.pdbx_description
1 polymer ?
#
loop_
_entity_poly.entity_id
_entity_poly.type
_entity_poly.pdbx_seq_one_letter_code
_entity_poly.pdbx_strand_id
1 'polypeptide(L)'
;MFRLPTPRLLSGLKSALRPAMPRFKVSAFWLLILAWIFLLVWIWWKGPTWTLYEEQWLKPLANRWLATAAWGIIALMWLTVRVMKRLQQLEKMQKQQREEAVDPLSVELNAQQRYLDRWLLRLQRYLDNRRFLWQLPWYMVIGPAGSGKTTLLREGFPSDIIYAPEGARGAEQRLYLTPHVGKQAVIFDIDGTLCAPADADILHRRLWEHALGWLKEKRARQPLNGIILTLDLPDLLTADKRRREHLLQTLRSRLQDIRQHLHCQLPVYVVLTRLDLLQGFAALFQSLNRQDRDAILGVTFTRRAHENDDWRTELNAFWQTWVDRMNLALPDLMVAQTHTRTSLFSFSRQMQGSREPLVSLLEGLLDGENMNVMLRGVYLTSSLQRGQMDDIFTQSAARQYRLGNNPLASWPLVDTAPYFTRSLFPQALLAEPNLATESRAWLIRSRRRLTVFSATGGVAALLLITGWHHYYNGNYQSGITVLKQAKAFMDVPPPQGEDDFGNLQLPLLNPVRDATLAYGDWGDRSRLADMGLYQGRRIGPYVEQTYLQLLEQRYLPSLFNGLVKAMNAAPPESEEKLAVLRVMRMLEDKSGRNNEVVKQYMAKRWSEKFHGQRDIQAQLMSHLDYALAHTDWHAERQAGDGDAISRWTPYDKPVVSAQKELSKLPVYQRVYQSLKTRALGVLPADLNLRDQVGPTFDQVFTSADDNKLVVPQFLTRYGLQSYFVKQRDELVELTAMDSWVLNLTRSVKYSDADRAEIQRQLTEQYISDYTATWRAGMDNLNIRNFESIGQLTGALEQVISGDQPLQRALTVLRDNTQPGVFSEKLSAKEREEALAEPDYQLLTRLGHEFAPENSTLAVQKDKESTMQAVYQQLTELHRYLLAIQNAPVPGKSALKAVQLRLDQNSSDPIFATRQMAKNAACSAQPLGWQTD
;
A
#
# COMPACT_ATOMS: atom_id res chain seq x y z
N MET A 1 47.56 9.16 12.46
CA MET A 1 47.08 9.66 13.77
C MET A 1 45.65 10.13 13.53
N PHE A 2 44.58 9.51 14.04
CA PHE A 2 44.20 9.31 15.44
C PHE A 2 43.59 7.91 15.66
N ARG A 3 44.04 7.20 16.70
CA ARG A 3 43.43 5.95 17.19
C ARG A 3 42.60 6.31 18.43
N LEU A 4 41.30 6.06 18.39
CA LEU A 4 40.45 6.05 19.59
C LEU A 4 40.66 4.72 20.34
N PRO A 5 40.84 4.72 21.68
CA PRO A 5 41.00 3.50 22.45
C PRO A 5 39.62 2.86 22.68
N THR A 6 39.50 1.57 22.34
CA THR A 6 38.35 0.75 22.77
C THR A 6 38.68 0.11 24.12
N PRO A 7 37.81 0.20 25.14
CA PRO A 7 38.10 -0.39 26.44
C PRO A 7 38.04 -1.92 26.37
N ARG A 8 39.15 -2.55 26.76
CA ARG A 8 39.28 -3.98 27.04
C ARG A 8 38.52 -4.31 28.33
N LEU A 9 37.24 -4.67 28.25
CA LEU A 9 36.47 -5.16 29.40
C LEU A 9 35.75 -6.50 29.17
N LEU A 10 36.00 -7.19 28.05
CA LEU A 10 35.33 -8.47 27.72
C LEU A 10 36.28 -9.57 27.20
N SER A 11 37.58 -9.51 27.54
CA SER A 11 38.55 -10.56 27.16
C SER A 11 38.77 -11.64 28.23
N GLY A 12 38.28 -11.45 29.46
CA GLY A 12 38.52 -12.36 30.60
C GLY A 12 37.55 -13.54 30.72
N LEU A 13 36.41 -13.55 30.01
CA LEU A 13 35.36 -14.56 30.18
C LEU A 13 35.30 -15.62 29.06
N LYS A 14 36.23 -15.59 28.09
CA LYS A 14 36.24 -16.52 26.95
C LYS A 14 37.16 -17.75 27.08
N SER A 15 37.97 -17.85 28.14
CA SER A 15 38.93 -18.95 28.31
C SER A 15 38.51 -20.05 29.30
N ALA A 16 37.37 -19.91 29.99
CA ALA A 16 37.00 -20.83 31.09
C ALA A 16 35.88 -21.85 30.75
N LEU A 17 35.36 -21.88 29.52
CA LEU A 17 34.26 -22.79 29.16
C LEU A 17 34.55 -23.55 27.86
N ARG A 18 35.28 -24.66 28.01
CA ARG A 18 35.03 -25.95 27.34
C ARG A 18 35.86 -27.01 28.07
N PRO A 19 35.28 -28.18 28.39
CA PRO A 19 34.81 -29.10 27.35
C PRO A 19 33.46 -29.79 27.66
N ALA A 20 33.02 -30.63 26.72
CA ALA A 20 31.87 -31.55 26.78
C ALA A 20 30.46 -30.96 26.68
N MET A 21 29.96 -30.76 25.46
CA MET A 21 28.59 -31.11 25.08
C MET A 21 28.43 -31.17 23.55
N PRO A 22 27.64 -32.10 22.99
CA PRO A 22 27.40 -32.22 21.57
C PRO A 22 26.64 -30.99 21.04
N ARG A 23 26.96 -30.60 19.82
CA ARG A 23 26.60 -29.32 19.20
C ARG A 23 25.11 -29.19 18.93
N PHE A 24 24.38 -28.43 19.76
CA PHE A 24 23.11 -27.82 19.37
C PHE A 24 23.35 -26.73 18.30
N LYS A 25 23.37 -27.10 17.02
CA LYS A 25 23.35 -26.16 15.87
C LYS A 25 21.96 -25.55 15.59
N VAL A 26 21.01 -25.76 16.51
CA VAL A 26 19.59 -25.40 16.37
C VAL A 26 19.29 -24.00 16.93
N SER A 27 20.15 -23.40 17.76
CA SER A 27 19.78 -22.20 18.55
C SER A 27 19.54 -20.92 17.73
N ALA A 28 20.39 -20.57 16.76
CA ALA A 28 20.28 -19.27 16.07
C ALA A 28 19.01 -19.14 15.19
N PHE A 29 18.53 -20.24 14.61
CA PHE A 29 17.32 -20.23 13.78
C PHE A 29 16.06 -20.04 14.61
N TRP A 30 15.94 -20.80 15.70
CA TRP A 30 14.81 -20.66 16.62
C TRP A 30 14.85 -19.34 17.37
N LEU A 31 16.03 -18.81 17.71
CA LEU A 31 16.18 -17.48 18.29
C LEU A 31 15.72 -16.37 17.33
N LEU A 32 15.98 -16.49 16.02
CA LEU A 32 15.50 -15.52 15.03
C LEU A 32 13.98 -15.62 14.83
N ILE A 33 13.40 -16.82 14.84
CA ILE A 33 11.95 -17.01 14.80
C ILE A 33 11.31 -16.44 16.07
N LEU A 34 11.87 -16.72 17.24
CA LEU A 34 11.43 -16.15 18.51
C LEU A 34 11.52 -14.63 18.51
N ALA A 35 12.63 -14.07 18.00
CA ALA A 35 12.77 -12.62 17.86
C ALA A 35 11.72 -12.04 16.90
N TRP A 36 11.42 -12.73 15.80
CA TRP A 36 10.39 -12.31 14.83
C TRP A 36 8.98 -12.32 15.45
N ILE A 37 8.61 -13.40 16.14
CA ILE A 37 7.34 -13.53 16.86
C ILE A 37 7.26 -12.46 17.96
N PHE A 38 8.32 -12.30 18.75
CA PHE A 38 8.39 -11.29 19.80
C PHE A 38 8.18 -9.88 19.24
N LEU A 39 8.79 -9.56 18.09
CA LEU A 39 8.63 -8.25 17.46
C LEU A 39 7.19 -8.02 16.96
N LEU A 40 6.53 -9.05 16.43
CA LEU A 40 5.11 -8.97 16.06
C LEU A 40 4.20 -8.78 17.28
N VAL A 41 4.41 -9.57 18.33
CA VAL A 41 3.70 -9.42 19.60
C VAL A 41 3.93 -8.03 20.18
N TRP A 42 5.16 -7.52 20.09
CA TRP A 42 5.50 -6.17 20.54
C TRP A 42 4.78 -5.08 19.73
N ILE A 43 4.73 -5.18 18.39
CA ILE A 43 4.01 -4.24 17.51
C ILE A 43 2.52 -4.15 17.88
N TRP A 44 1.87 -5.28 18.17
CA TRP A 44 0.44 -5.31 18.47
C TRP A 44 0.12 -4.98 19.94
N TRP A 45 0.97 -5.41 20.88
CA TRP A 45 0.70 -5.25 22.31
C TRP A 45 1.26 -3.95 22.89
N LYS A 46 2.55 -3.68 22.65
CA LYS A 46 3.27 -2.49 23.18
C LYS A 46 3.34 -1.34 22.18
N GLY A 47 3.20 -1.62 20.88
CA GLY A 47 3.21 -0.61 19.83
C GLY A 47 2.23 0.54 20.05
N PRO A 48 0.96 0.32 20.45
CA PRO A 48 0.00 1.41 20.63
C PRO A 48 0.41 2.40 21.73
N THR A 49 1.16 1.92 22.72
CA THR A 49 1.69 2.72 23.83
C THR A 49 3.07 3.32 23.53
N TRP A 50 3.69 2.92 22.42
CA TRP A 50 5.01 3.39 22.06
C TRP A 50 4.93 4.80 21.47
N THR A 51 5.52 5.74 22.20
CA THR A 51 5.62 7.13 21.80
C THR A 51 6.99 7.40 21.19
N LEU A 52 7.01 7.87 19.95
CA LEU A 52 8.21 8.39 19.30
C LEU A 52 7.89 9.85 18.91
N TYR A 53 8.70 10.81 19.36
CA TYR A 53 8.40 12.25 19.20
C TYR A 53 7.01 12.65 19.76
N GLU A 54 6.60 12.12 20.92
CA GLU A 54 5.31 12.45 21.57
C GLU A 54 4.04 11.98 20.82
N GLU A 55 4.18 11.19 19.75
CA GLU A 55 3.04 10.61 19.02
C GLU A 55 3.04 9.09 19.12
N GLN A 56 1.86 8.47 19.13
CA GLN A 56 1.70 7.02 19.19
C GLN A 56 1.58 6.44 17.77
N TRP A 57 2.72 6.22 17.10
CA TRP A 57 2.81 5.86 15.67
C TRP A 57 2.08 4.57 15.31
N LEU A 58 2.10 3.60 16.22
CA LEU A 58 1.45 2.31 16.07
C LEU A 58 0.06 2.29 16.73
N LYS A 59 -0.51 3.44 17.11
CA LYS A 59 -1.91 3.53 17.57
C LYS A 59 -2.90 3.26 16.43
N PRO A 60 -2.77 3.85 15.22
CA PRO A 60 -3.67 3.56 14.11
C PRO A 60 -3.53 2.11 13.62
N LEU A 61 -4.66 1.44 13.36
CA LEU A 61 -4.69 0.06 12.85
C LEU A 61 -3.93 -0.09 11.52
N ALA A 62 -4.07 0.88 10.61
CA ALA A 62 -3.38 0.87 9.31
C ALA A 62 -1.86 0.84 9.44
N ASN A 63 -1.29 1.60 10.39
CA ASN A 63 0.16 1.65 10.61
C ASN A 63 0.70 0.34 11.20
N ARG A 64 -0.09 -0.35 12.03
CA ARG A 64 0.26 -1.69 12.53
C ARG A 64 0.28 -2.71 11.39
N TRP A 65 -0.74 -2.68 10.54
CA TRP A 65 -0.79 -3.53 9.35
C TRP A 65 0.40 -3.27 8.42
N LEU A 66 0.74 -2.00 8.16
CA LEU A 66 1.93 -1.63 7.37
C LEU A 66 3.24 -2.13 8.01
N ALA A 67 3.41 -1.96 9.32
CA ALA A 67 4.59 -2.44 10.03
C ALA A 67 4.70 -3.97 9.96
N THR A 68 3.58 -4.69 10.11
CA THR A 68 3.54 -6.16 9.97
C THR A 68 3.82 -6.60 8.54
N ALA A 69 3.31 -5.88 7.53
CA ALA A 69 3.55 -6.17 6.12
C ALA A 69 5.03 -5.96 5.76
N ALA A 70 5.63 -4.84 6.16
CA ALA A 70 7.05 -4.57 5.96
C ALA A 70 7.93 -5.65 6.63
N TRP A 71 7.61 -6.03 7.86
CA TRP A 71 8.33 -7.09 8.57
C TRP A 71 8.12 -8.48 7.94
N GLY A 72 6.91 -8.73 7.42
CA GLY A 72 6.58 -9.93 6.65
C GLY A 72 7.37 -10.02 5.33
N ILE A 73 7.51 -8.91 4.60
CA ILE A 73 8.31 -8.83 3.37
C ILE A 73 9.79 -9.10 3.67
N ILE A 74 10.34 -8.55 4.76
CA ILE A 74 11.72 -8.82 5.18
C ILE A 74 11.91 -10.32 5.49
N ALA A 75 10.96 -10.92 6.20
CA ALA A 75 11.00 -12.35 6.50
C ALA A 75 10.86 -13.22 5.23
N LEU A 76 9.97 -12.86 4.30
CA LEU A 76 9.79 -13.53 3.02
C LEU A 76 11.04 -13.43 2.16
N MET A 77 11.66 -12.25 2.06
CA MET A 77 12.91 -12.03 1.32
C MET A 77 14.05 -12.86 1.94
N TRP A 78 14.12 -12.93 3.27
CA TRP A 78 15.11 -13.76 3.94
C TRP A 78 14.86 -15.27 3.72
N LEU A 79 13.60 -15.71 3.81
CA LEU A 79 13.19 -17.10 3.61
C LEU A 79 13.46 -17.54 2.17
N THR A 80 13.06 -16.74 1.18
CA THR A 80 13.30 -17.01 -0.25
C THR A 80 14.79 -17.12 -0.54
N VAL A 81 15.62 -16.20 -0.06
CA VAL A 81 17.08 -16.28 -0.20
C VAL A 81 17.63 -17.56 0.45
N ARG A 82 17.12 -17.95 1.62
CA ARG A 82 17.58 -19.14 2.34
C ARG A 82 17.16 -20.44 1.66
N VAL A 83 15.90 -20.55 1.24
CA VAL A 83 15.35 -21.70 0.51
C VAL A 83 16.07 -21.85 -0.82
N MET A 84 16.25 -20.75 -1.56
CA MET A 84 16.99 -20.77 -2.83
C MET A 84 18.43 -21.25 -2.63
N LYS A 85 19.14 -20.79 -1.59
CA LYS A 85 20.47 -21.30 -1.26
C LYS A 85 20.47 -22.79 -0.88
N ARG A 86 19.44 -23.28 -0.19
CA ARG A 86 19.34 -24.69 0.22
C ARG A 86 18.98 -25.60 -0.96
N LEU A 87 18.09 -25.17 -1.83
CA LEU A 87 17.76 -25.86 -3.08
C LEU A 87 18.99 -25.94 -3.98
N GLN A 88 19.72 -24.84 -4.16
CA GLN A 88 20.98 -24.84 -4.90
C GLN A 88 22.03 -25.79 -4.30
N GLN A 89 22.04 -26.00 -2.97
CA GLN A 89 22.93 -26.98 -2.34
C GLN A 89 22.50 -28.42 -2.63
N LEU A 90 21.20 -28.71 -2.56
CA LEU A 90 20.65 -30.03 -2.85
C LEU A 90 20.80 -30.39 -4.33
N GLU A 91 20.51 -29.46 -5.24
CA GLU A 91 20.71 -29.62 -6.68
C GLU A 91 22.19 -29.91 -6.98
N LYS A 92 23.13 -29.21 -6.33
CA LYS A 92 24.56 -29.49 -6.47
C LYS A 92 24.92 -30.90 -6.00
N MET A 93 24.40 -31.34 -4.86
CA MET A 93 24.64 -32.70 -4.35
C MET A 93 24.07 -33.77 -5.28
N GLN A 94 22.84 -33.58 -5.78
CA GLN A 94 22.22 -34.52 -6.72
C GLN A 94 22.94 -34.54 -8.07
N LYS A 95 23.38 -33.37 -8.56
CA LYS A 95 24.16 -33.27 -9.79
C LYS A 95 25.50 -34.00 -9.66
N GLN A 96 26.20 -33.82 -8.54
CA GLN A 96 27.44 -34.55 -8.23
C GLN A 96 27.22 -36.06 -8.20
N GLN A 97 26.15 -36.55 -7.56
CA GLN A 97 25.83 -37.99 -7.54
C GLN A 97 25.51 -38.55 -8.94
N ARG A 98 24.84 -37.78 -9.80
CA ARG A 98 24.56 -38.18 -11.18
C ARG A 98 25.82 -38.19 -12.04
N GLU A 99 26.70 -37.21 -11.87
CA GLU A 99 28.00 -37.15 -12.56
C GLU A 99 28.91 -38.31 -12.11
N GLU A 100 28.90 -38.67 -10.83
CA GLU A 100 29.63 -39.83 -10.27
C GLU A 100 29.16 -41.18 -10.83
N ALA A 101 27.87 -41.33 -11.14
CA ALA A 101 27.33 -42.55 -11.72
C ALA A 101 27.67 -42.72 -13.22
N VAL A 102 27.95 -41.62 -13.93
CA VAL A 102 28.19 -41.62 -15.38
C VAL A 102 29.68 -41.68 -15.71
N ASP A 103 30.54 -41.10 -14.88
CA ASP A 103 31.97 -40.98 -15.15
C ASP A 103 32.84 -41.48 -13.98
N PRO A 104 33.54 -42.63 -14.10
CA PRO A 104 34.40 -43.15 -13.04
C PRO A 104 35.60 -42.23 -12.71
N LEU A 105 36.02 -41.36 -13.64
CA LEU A 105 37.11 -40.39 -13.40
C LEU A 105 36.70 -39.25 -12.45
N SER A 106 35.39 -39.02 -12.29
CA SER A 106 34.86 -38.00 -11.38
C SER A 106 35.09 -38.34 -9.89
N VAL A 107 35.25 -39.62 -9.56
CA VAL A 107 35.53 -40.09 -8.20
C VAL A 107 36.86 -39.49 -7.71
N GLU A 108 37.90 -39.56 -8.53
CA GLU A 108 39.23 -39.05 -8.19
C GLU A 108 39.27 -37.52 -8.12
N LEU A 109 38.55 -36.85 -9.03
CA LEU A 109 38.37 -35.39 -9.02
C LEU A 109 37.67 -34.92 -7.74
N ASN A 110 36.58 -35.58 -7.36
CA ASN A 110 35.83 -35.28 -6.14
C ASN A 110 36.63 -35.64 -4.89
N ALA A 111 37.49 -36.66 -4.94
CA ALA A 111 38.40 -37.01 -3.87
C ALA A 111 39.46 -35.90 -3.66
N GLN A 112 40.07 -35.39 -4.74
CA GLN A 112 40.96 -34.23 -4.71
C GLN A 112 40.22 -32.98 -4.19
N GLN A 113 39.01 -32.71 -4.67
CA GLN A 113 38.22 -31.56 -4.23
C GLN A 113 37.92 -31.60 -2.73
N ARG A 114 37.47 -32.75 -2.21
CA ARG A 114 37.20 -32.97 -0.78
C ARG A 114 38.46 -32.80 0.06
N TYR A 115 39.60 -33.29 -0.43
CA TYR A 115 40.88 -33.12 0.24
C TYR A 115 41.26 -31.63 0.35
N LEU A 116 41.22 -30.89 -0.76
CA LEU A 116 41.58 -29.47 -0.80
C LEU A 116 40.60 -28.59 0.00
N ASP A 117 39.30 -28.86 -0.05
CA ASP A 117 38.30 -28.11 0.72
C ASP A 117 38.44 -28.36 2.24
N ARG A 118 38.74 -29.60 2.66
CA ARG A 118 39.04 -29.91 4.08
C ARG A 118 40.34 -29.26 4.53
N TRP A 119 41.37 -29.29 3.69
CA TRP A 119 42.63 -28.57 3.93
C TRP A 119 42.36 -27.07 4.10
N LEU A 120 41.54 -26.46 3.25
CA LEU A 120 41.20 -25.04 3.34
C LEU A 120 40.52 -24.67 4.67
N LEU A 121 39.61 -25.52 5.16
CA LEU A 121 38.97 -25.37 6.46
C LEU A 121 39.95 -25.56 7.63
N ARG A 122 41.01 -26.35 7.46
CA ARG A 122 42.10 -26.45 8.44
C ARG A 122 43.00 -25.22 8.39
N LEU A 123 43.32 -24.71 7.19
CA LEU A 123 44.09 -23.48 7.01
C LEU A 123 43.39 -22.28 7.67
N GLN A 124 42.07 -22.15 7.50
CA GLN A 124 41.28 -21.10 8.15
C GLN A 124 41.39 -21.15 9.68
N ARG A 125 41.41 -22.36 10.26
CA ARG A 125 41.57 -22.57 11.70
C ARG A 125 43.01 -22.34 12.16
N TYR A 126 43.99 -22.70 11.34
CA TYR A 126 45.41 -22.53 11.63
C TYR A 126 45.81 -21.04 11.67
N LEU A 127 45.27 -20.23 10.75
CA LEU A 127 45.57 -18.79 10.67
C LEU A 127 44.64 -17.90 11.52
N ASP A 128 43.56 -18.45 12.06
CA ASP A 128 42.51 -17.78 12.87
C ASP A 128 42.08 -16.39 12.37
N ASN A 129 41.93 -16.24 11.05
CA ASN A 129 41.62 -14.96 10.42
C ASN A 129 40.50 -15.09 9.39
N ARG A 130 39.58 -14.12 9.34
CA ARG A 130 38.51 -14.06 8.33
C ARG A 130 39.05 -13.85 6.91
N ARG A 131 40.23 -13.25 6.77
CA ARG A 131 40.90 -13.02 5.47
C ARG A 131 42.11 -13.96 5.26
N PHE A 132 42.08 -15.16 5.85
CA PHE A 132 43.18 -16.14 5.80
C PHE A 132 43.70 -16.43 4.38
N LEU A 133 42.81 -16.43 3.37
CA LEU A 133 43.14 -16.64 1.96
C LEU A 133 44.15 -15.62 1.39
N TRP A 134 44.27 -14.43 1.98
CA TRP A 134 45.13 -13.36 1.47
C TRP A 134 46.27 -13.01 2.43
N GLN A 135 46.40 -13.74 3.54
CA GLN A 135 47.43 -13.50 4.55
C GLN A 135 48.79 -14.05 4.11
N LEU A 136 48.79 -15.21 3.45
CA LEU A 136 50.00 -15.84 2.90
C LEU A 136 49.89 -15.89 1.37
N PRO A 137 50.97 -15.56 0.63
CA PRO A 137 51.05 -15.76 -0.81
C PRO A 137 51.07 -17.25 -1.15
N TRP A 138 50.48 -17.63 -2.28
CA TRP A 138 50.39 -19.02 -2.75
C TRP A 138 51.30 -19.25 -3.94
N TYR A 139 52.21 -20.20 -3.84
CA TYR A 139 53.15 -20.57 -4.91
C TYR A 139 52.88 -22.00 -5.37
N MET A 140 53.28 -22.30 -6.59
CA MET A 140 53.16 -23.63 -7.18
C MET A 140 54.53 -24.12 -7.63
N VAL A 141 54.91 -25.35 -7.24
CA VAL A 141 56.15 -25.98 -7.68
C VAL A 141 55.82 -26.96 -8.80
N ILE A 142 56.49 -26.80 -9.94
CA ILE A 142 56.25 -27.57 -11.16
C ILE A 142 57.58 -28.12 -11.66
N GLY A 143 57.57 -29.32 -12.22
CA GLY A 143 58.74 -29.90 -12.88
C GLY A 143 58.52 -31.38 -13.22
N PRO A 144 59.34 -31.96 -14.09
CA PRO A 144 59.26 -33.39 -14.45
C PRO A 144 59.36 -34.32 -13.23
N ALA A 145 58.84 -35.53 -13.33
CA ALA A 145 59.07 -36.56 -12.30
C ALA A 145 60.58 -36.76 -12.09
N GLY A 146 61.02 -36.74 -10.82
CA GLY A 146 62.44 -36.82 -10.50
C GLY A 146 63.21 -35.50 -10.51
N SER A 147 62.61 -34.34 -10.81
CA SER A 147 63.32 -33.04 -10.80
C SER A 147 63.73 -32.48 -9.42
N GLY A 148 63.74 -33.30 -8.36
CA GLY A 148 64.16 -32.86 -7.03
C GLY A 148 63.16 -31.99 -6.24
N LYS A 149 61.93 -31.77 -6.72
CA LYS A 149 60.88 -30.91 -6.09
C LYS A 149 60.70 -31.14 -4.59
N THR A 150 60.31 -32.34 -4.21
CA THR A 150 59.95 -32.68 -2.83
C THR A 150 61.16 -32.57 -1.91
N THR A 151 62.36 -32.92 -2.42
CA THR A 151 63.62 -32.76 -1.69
C THR A 151 63.98 -31.29 -1.48
N LEU A 152 63.82 -30.46 -2.52
CA LEU A 152 64.04 -29.01 -2.45
C LEU A 152 63.11 -28.35 -1.43
N LEU A 153 61.83 -28.75 -1.41
CA LEU A 153 60.86 -28.23 -0.44
C LEU A 153 61.17 -28.69 0.99
N ARG A 154 61.53 -29.97 1.18
CA ARG A 154 61.85 -30.52 2.49
C ARG A 154 63.04 -29.81 3.15
N GLU A 155 64.09 -29.55 2.39
CA GLU A 155 65.33 -28.96 2.93
C GLU A 155 65.34 -27.42 2.91
N GLY A 156 64.64 -26.80 1.96
CA GLY A 156 64.68 -25.35 1.74
C GLY A 156 63.48 -24.58 2.29
N PHE A 157 62.32 -25.23 2.45
CA PHE A 157 61.09 -24.57 2.87
C PHE A 157 60.57 -25.14 4.20
N PRO A 158 60.93 -24.52 5.35
CA PRO A 158 60.44 -24.97 6.66
C PRO A 158 58.92 -24.82 6.71
N SER A 159 58.22 -25.95 6.60
CA SER A 159 56.78 -26.02 6.41
C SER A 159 56.16 -27.21 7.13
N ASP A 160 54.91 -27.03 7.53
CA ASP A 160 54.10 -28.04 8.19
C ASP A 160 53.01 -28.56 7.24
N ILE A 161 52.74 -29.86 7.28
CA ILE A 161 51.59 -30.47 6.62
C ILE A 161 50.42 -30.47 7.63
N ILE A 162 49.60 -29.42 7.56
CA ILE A 162 48.50 -29.18 8.51
C ILE A 162 47.33 -30.18 8.40
N TYR A 163 47.27 -30.93 7.30
CA TYR A 163 46.26 -31.96 7.05
C TYR A 163 46.83 -33.07 6.17
N ALA A 164 46.99 -34.26 6.73
CA ALA A 164 47.13 -35.49 5.98
C ALA A 164 45.78 -36.23 6.03
N PRO A 165 45.31 -36.82 4.91
CA PRO A 165 44.12 -37.65 4.94
C PRO A 165 44.40 -38.88 5.81
N GLU A 166 43.52 -39.17 6.78
CA GLU A 166 43.57 -40.46 7.48
C GLU A 166 43.21 -41.54 6.47
N GLY A 167 44.17 -42.43 6.19
CA GLY A 167 43.94 -43.59 5.32
C GLY A 167 42.81 -44.43 5.91
N ALA A 168 41.64 -44.37 5.29
CA ALA A 168 40.54 -45.26 5.66
C ALA A 168 40.93 -46.67 5.21
N ARG A 169 41.25 -47.55 6.18
CA ARG A 169 41.38 -49.01 6.05
C ARG A 169 41.68 -49.52 4.62
N GLY A 170 42.96 -49.53 4.24
CA GLY A 170 43.46 -50.40 3.16
C GLY A 170 43.62 -49.80 1.77
N ALA A 171 43.21 -48.55 1.51
CA ALA A 171 43.51 -47.86 0.25
C ALA A 171 44.34 -46.59 0.54
N GLU A 172 45.63 -46.61 0.20
CA GLU A 172 46.43 -45.38 0.16
C GLU A 172 45.88 -44.47 -0.94
N GLN A 173 45.22 -43.38 -0.55
CA GLN A 173 44.73 -42.39 -1.50
C GLN A 173 45.92 -41.62 -2.08
N ARG A 174 46.14 -41.73 -3.40
CA ARG A 174 47.24 -41.03 -4.07
C ARG A 174 46.98 -39.53 -4.09
N LEU A 175 47.91 -38.76 -3.53
CA LEU A 175 47.82 -37.31 -3.48
C LEU A 175 48.62 -36.70 -4.62
N TYR A 176 47.93 -36.11 -5.60
CA TYR A 176 48.58 -35.45 -6.73
C TYR A 176 48.96 -33.99 -6.46
N LEU A 177 48.34 -33.37 -5.44
CA LEU A 177 48.59 -31.99 -5.03
C LEU A 177 48.77 -31.93 -3.51
N THR A 178 49.95 -31.53 -3.04
CA THR A 178 50.24 -31.45 -1.60
C THR A 178 50.55 -30.01 -1.20
N PRO A 179 49.65 -29.34 -0.44
CA PRO A 179 49.89 -28.00 0.06
C PRO A 179 50.78 -28.00 1.31
N HIS A 180 51.96 -27.39 1.19
CA HIS A 180 52.89 -27.12 2.29
C HIS A 180 52.63 -25.72 2.86
N VAL A 181 52.43 -25.62 4.18
CA VAL A 181 52.14 -24.34 4.85
C VAL A 181 53.37 -23.91 5.64
N GLY A 182 54.05 -22.86 5.18
CA GLY A 182 55.16 -22.25 5.90
C GLY A 182 54.78 -20.93 6.56
N LYS A 183 55.78 -20.26 7.17
CA LYS A 183 55.57 -18.96 7.82
C LYS A 183 55.34 -17.81 6.83
N GLN A 184 55.93 -17.89 5.64
CA GLN A 184 55.92 -16.81 4.65
C GLN A 184 55.01 -17.08 3.44
N ALA A 185 54.66 -18.34 3.16
CA ALA A 185 53.87 -18.71 1.99
C ALA A 185 53.15 -20.05 2.19
N VAL A 186 52.21 -20.34 1.28
CA VAL A 186 51.73 -21.70 1.04
C VAL A 186 52.28 -22.14 -0.31
N ILE A 187 52.86 -23.33 -0.37
CA ILE A 187 53.44 -23.88 -1.61
C ILE A 187 52.70 -25.17 -1.97
N PHE A 188 52.15 -25.23 -3.17
CA PHE A 188 51.55 -26.43 -3.72
C PHE A 188 52.63 -27.25 -4.44
N ASP A 189 52.99 -28.40 -3.86
CA ASP A 189 53.82 -29.42 -4.52
C ASP A 189 52.93 -30.24 -5.46
N ILE A 190 53.28 -30.26 -6.73
CA ILE A 190 52.54 -30.95 -7.78
C ILE A 190 53.30 -32.21 -8.17
N ASP A 191 52.61 -33.35 -8.17
CA ASP A 191 53.20 -34.61 -8.62
C ASP A 191 53.72 -34.45 -10.06
N GLY A 192 54.93 -34.96 -10.29
CA GLY A 192 55.57 -34.92 -11.61
C GLY A 192 54.76 -35.64 -12.70
N THR A 193 53.86 -36.57 -12.34
CA THR A 193 52.97 -37.21 -13.30
C THR A 193 51.95 -36.25 -13.90
N LEU A 194 51.47 -35.26 -13.13
CA LEU A 194 50.58 -34.19 -13.66
C LEU A 194 51.33 -33.24 -14.60
N CYS A 195 52.66 -33.18 -14.48
CA CYS A 195 53.50 -32.38 -15.36
C CYS A 195 53.77 -33.07 -16.70
N ALA A 196 53.42 -34.35 -16.89
CA ALA A 196 53.58 -35.05 -18.17
C ALA A 196 52.68 -34.44 -19.28
N PRO A 197 52.99 -34.64 -20.58
CA PRO A 197 52.18 -34.10 -21.69
C PRO A 197 50.70 -34.46 -21.60
N ALA A 198 49.83 -33.55 -22.05
CA ALA A 198 48.37 -33.68 -21.94
C ALA A 198 47.76 -34.91 -22.64
N ASP A 199 48.47 -35.49 -23.61
CA ASP A 199 48.00 -36.64 -24.41
C ASP A 199 48.32 -37.99 -23.75
N ALA A 200 49.06 -38.01 -22.64
CA ALA A 200 49.50 -39.25 -21.99
C ALA A 200 48.40 -39.91 -21.15
N ASP A 201 47.51 -39.13 -20.52
CA ASP A 201 46.43 -39.63 -19.68
C ASP A 201 45.31 -38.58 -19.46
N ILE A 202 44.07 -38.96 -19.78
CA ILE A 202 42.87 -38.13 -19.62
C ILE A 202 42.62 -37.78 -18.15
N LEU A 203 42.92 -38.70 -17.21
CA LEU A 203 42.77 -38.47 -15.78
C LEU A 203 43.67 -37.32 -15.32
N HIS A 204 44.97 -37.39 -15.63
CA HIS A 204 45.95 -36.37 -15.25
C HIS A 204 45.60 -34.99 -15.82
N ARG A 205 45.16 -34.94 -17.08
CA ARG A 205 44.68 -33.68 -17.68
C ARG A 205 43.51 -33.08 -16.91
N ARG A 206 42.49 -33.87 -16.59
CA ARG A 206 41.32 -33.39 -15.84
C ARG A 206 41.66 -33.01 -14.40
N LEU A 207 42.54 -33.74 -13.73
CA LEU A 207 43.02 -33.41 -12.37
C LEU A 207 43.77 -32.07 -12.36
N TRP A 208 44.58 -31.81 -13.39
CA TRP A 208 45.27 -30.54 -13.61
C TRP A 208 44.30 -29.38 -13.85
N GLU A 209 43.38 -29.51 -14.81
CA GLU A 209 42.35 -28.50 -15.10
C GLU A 209 41.48 -28.22 -13.86
N HIS A 210 41.11 -29.27 -13.12
CA HIS A 210 40.35 -29.15 -11.87
C HIS A 210 41.14 -28.45 -10.76
N ALA A 211 42.44 -28.71 -10.60
CA ALA A 211 43.27 -28.00 -9.62
C ALA A 211 43.34 -26.49 -9.92
N LEU A 212 43.52 -26.11 -11.19
CA LEU A 212 43.51 -24.70 -11.62
C LEU A 212 42.13 -24.07 -11.44
N GLY A 213 41.06 -24.81 -11.76
CA GLY A 213 39.68 -24.40 -11.53
C GLY A 213 39.38 -24.14 -10.06
N TRP A 214 39.85 -25.03 -9.18
CA TRP A 214 39.70 -24.90 -7.72
C TRP A 214 40.42 -23.66 -7.19
N LEU A 215 41.66 -23.40 -7.63
CA LEU A 215 42.41 -22.18 -7.27
C LEU A 215 41.66 -20.91 -7.72
N LYS A 216 41.13 -20.89 -8.95
CA LYS A 216 40.34 -19.79 -9.50
C LYS A 216 39.04 -19.56 -8.72
N GLU A 217 38.39 -20.62 -8.25
CA GLU A 217 37.16 -20.53 -7.47
C GLU A 217 37.44 -20.00 -6.06
N LYS A 218 38.38 -20.61 -5.32
CA LYS A 218 38.62 -20.28 -3.91
C LYS A 218 39.40 -18.98 -3.72
N ARG A 219 40.30 -18.64 -4.65
CA ARG A 219 41.20 -17.48 -4.56
C ARG A 219 41.14 -16.60 -5.82
N ALA A 220 39.93 -16.17 -6.20
CA ALA A 220 39.66 -15.52 -7.50
C ALA A 220 40.47 -14.25 -7.86
N ARG A 221 40.91 -13.43 -6.89
CA ARG A 221 41.63 -12.17 -7.16
C ARG A 221 43.09 -12.39 -7.61
N GLN A 222 43.85 -13.20 -6.88
CA GLN A 222 45.21 -13.61 -7.22
C GLN A 222 45.36 -15.10 -6.87
N PRO A 223 45.00 -16.03 -7.77
CA PRO A 223 45.00 -17.47 -7.45
C PRO A 223 46.38 -18.01 -7.05
N LEU A 224 47.44 -17.48 -7.65
CA LEU A 224 48.84 -17.74 -7.32
C LEU A 224 49.64 -16.42 -7.30
N ASN A 225 50.76 -16.42 -6.60
CA ASN A 225 51.70 -15.32 -6.44
C ASN A 225 53.03 -15.56 -7.19
N GLY A 226 53.32 -16.81 -7.55
CA GLY A 226 54.48 -17.18 -8.37
C GLY A 226 54.56 -18.68 -8.63
N ILE A 227 55.42 -19.06 -9.58
CA ILE A 227 55.68 -20.44 -9.97
C ILE A 227 57.16 -20.74 -9.77
N ILE A 228 57.47 -21.86 -9.14
CA ILE A 228 58.84 -22.36 -8.97
C ILE A 228 58.99 -23.56 -9.92
N LEU A 229 59.76 -23.36 -10.98
CA LEU A 229 60.04 -24.37 -11.99
C LEU A 229 61.33 -25.10 -11.63
N THR A 230 61.23 -26.39 -11.31
CA THR A 230 62.38 -27.23 -10.95
C THR A 230 62.83 -28.05 -12.15
N LEU A 231 64.14 -28.05 -12.40
CA LEU A 231 64.78 -28.82 -13.46
C LEU A 231 65.93 -29.62 -12.87
N ASP A 232 66.12 -30.84 -13.39
CA ASP A 232 67.28 -31.65 -13.06
C ASP A 232 68.46 -31.21 -13.94
N LEU A 233 69.53 -30.71 -13.32
CA LEU A 233 70.66 -30.14 -14.04
C LEU A 233 71.42 -31.20 -14.86
N PRO A 234 71.87 -32.34 -14.29
CA PRO A 234 72.43 -33.45 -15.05
C PRO A 234 71.57 -33.91 -16.23
N ASP A 235 70.25 -34.07 -16.03
CA ASP A 235 69.33 -34.49 -17.10
C ASP A 235 69.29 -33.44 -18.23
N LEU A 236 69.21 -32.14 -17.87
CA LEU A 236 69.22 -31.05 -18.86
C LEU A 236 70.50 -31.04 -19.71
N LEU A 237 71.65 -31.33 -19.11
CA LEU A 237 72.95 -31.28 -19.76
C LEU A 237 73.27 -32.52 -20.59
N THR A 238 72.79 -33.69 -20.16
CA THR A 238 73.01 -34.98 -20.85
C THR A 238 71.89 -35.33 -21.84
N ALA A 239 70.79 -34.57 -21.85
CA ALA A 239 69.66 -34.79 -22.74
C ALA A 239 70.02 -34.56 -24.22
N ASP A 240 69.59 -35.49 -25.07
CA ASP A 240 69.64 -35.33 -26.52
C ASP A 240 68.66 -34.24 -27.00
N LYS A 241 68.85 -33.73 -28.23
CA LYS A 241 68.01 -32.67 -28.81
C LYS A 241 66.51 -32.98 -28.71
N ARG A 242 66.09 -34.21 -29.03
CA ARG A 242 64.68 -34.64 -28.94
C ARG A 242 64.15 -34.58 -27.50
N ARG A 243 64.97 -34.97 -26.52
CA ARG A 243 64.57 -34.99 -25.10
C ARG A 243 64.45 -33.55 -24.56
N ARG A 244 65.35 -32.66 -24.97
CA ARG A 244 65.28 -31.22 -24.65
C ARG A 244 64.05 -30.54 -25.25
N GLU A 245 63.76 -30.79 -26.53
CA GLU A 245 62.55 -30.28 -27.19
C GLU A 245 61.28 -30.77 -26.50
N HIS A 246 61.23 -32.05 -26.12
CA HIS A 246 60.10 -32.62 -25.40
C HIS A 246 59.90 -32.00 -24.00
N LEU A 247 60.99 -31.80 -23.26
CA LEU A 247 60.98 -31.11 -21.97
C LEU A 247 60.44 -29.68 -22.14
N LEU A 248 60.98 -28.95 -23.12
CA LEU A 248 60.56 -27.58 -23.43
C LEU A 248 59.07 -27.49 -23.73
N GLN A 249 58.56 -28.34 -24.64
CA GLN A 249 57.14 -28.38 -25.01
C GLN A 249 56.24 -28.66 -23.80
N THR A 250 56.65 -29.61 -22.96
CA THR A 250 55.91 -30.00 -21.75
C THR A 250 55.79 -28.83 -20.77
N LEU A 251 56.90 -28.16 -20.48
CA LEU A 251 56.93 -27.02 -19.56
C LEU A 251 56.17 -25.82 -20.09
N ARG A 252 56.34 -25.52 -21.38
CA ARG A 252 55.62 -24.43 -22.07
C ARG A 252 54.11 -24.67 -22.06
N SER A 253 53.66 -25.88 -22.36
CA SER A 253 52.24 -26.26 -22.28
C SER A 253 51.67 -26.03 -20.88
N ARG A 254 52.39 -26.43 -19.81
CA ARG A 254 51.92 -26.23 -18.43
C ARG A 254 51.86 -24.76 -18.02
N LEU A 255 52.86 -23.96 -18.38
CA LEU A 255 52.82 -22.51 -18.14
C LEU A 255 51.66 -21.84 -18.92
N GLN A 256 51.37 -22.32 -20.13
CA GLN A 256 50.23 -21.87 -20.93
C GLN A 256 48.91 -22.19 -20.27
N ASP A 257 48.72 -23.42 -19.79
CA ASP A 257 47.49 -23.83 -19.11
C ASP A 257 47.21 -22.95 -17.90
N ILE A 258 48.22 -22.72 -17.07
CA ILE A 258 48.11 -21.89 -15.85
C ILE A 258 47.66 -20.48 -16.22
N ARG A 259 48.31 -19.88 -17.23
CA ARG A 259 47.98 -18.52 -17.64
C ARG A 259 46.58 -18.44 -18.25
N GLN A 260 46.22 -19.38 -19.11
CA GLN A 260 44.89 -19.41 -19.76
C GLN A 260 43.76 -19.62 -18.74
N HIS A 261 43.97 -20.44 -17.71
CA HIS A 261 42.93 -20.72 -16.71
C HIS A 261 42.83 -19.62 -15.65
N LEU A 262 43.96 -19.13 -15.13
CA LEU A 262 44.00 -18.18 -14.02
C LEU A 262 43.90 -16.71 -14.47
N HIS A 263 44.22 -16.42 -15.74
CA HIS A 263 44.23 -15.07 -16.35
C HIS A 263 45.07 -14.03 -15.58
N CYS A 264 46.20 -14.48 -15.03
CA CYS A 264 47.18 -13.65 -14.32
C CYS A 264 48.58 -13.86 -14.91
N GLN A 265 49.39 -12.80 -14.90
CA GLN A 265 50.81 -12.86 -15.19
C GLN A 265 51.56 -13.17 -13.89
N LEU A 266 52.31 -14.27 -13.87
CA LEU A 266 52.96 -14.82 -12.69
C LEU A 266 54.49 -14.77 -12.86
N PRO A 267 55.24 -14.43 -11.80
CA PRO A 267 56.69 -14.58 -11.80
C PRO A 267 57.08 -16.06 -11.80
N VAL A 268 57.99 -16.45 -12.69
CA VAL A 268 58.54 -17.80 -12.79
C VAL A 268 59.99 -17.78 -12.32
N TYR A 269 60.28 -18.62 -11.33
CA TYR A 269 61.62 -18.82 -10.78
C TYR A 269 62.12 -20.19 -11.21
N VAL A 270 63.23 -20.23 -11.95
CA VAL A 270 63.82 -21.49 -12.42
C VAL A 270 64.87 -21.95 -11.41
N VAL A 271 64.72 -23.18 -10.90
CA VAL A 271 65.62 -23.78 -9.93
C VAL A 271 66.21 -25.04 -10.55
N LEU A 272 67.50 -24.97 -10.86
CA LEU A 272 68.33 -26.08 -11.29
C LEU A 272 68.73 -26.86 -10.04
N THR A 273 68.25 -28.08 -9.94
CA THR A 273 68.48 -28.97 -8.80
C THR A 273 69.58 -29.99 -9.12
N ARG A 274 70.06 -30.70 -8.10
CA ARG A 274 71.04 -31.80 -8.23
C ARG A 274 72.39 -31.35 -8.79
N LEU A 275 72.82 -30.14 -8.43
CA LEU A 275 74.18 -29.66 -8.75
C LEU A 275 75.28 -30.60 -8.22
N ASP A 276 74.98 -31.35 -7.17
CA ASP A 276 75.86 -32.35 -6.55
C ASP A 276 76.13 -33.60 -7.38
N LEU A 277 75.30 -33.89 -8.38
CA LEU A 277 75.54 -35.03 -9.26
C LEU A 277 76.60 -34.72 -10.34
N LEU A 278 77.07 -33.47 -10.45
CA LEU A 278 78.19 -33.15 -11.31
C LEU A 278 79.51 -33.57 -10.66
N GLN A 279 80.34 -34.28 -11.42
CA GLN A 279 81.65 -34.69 -10.93
C GLN A 279 82.49 -33.46 -10.52
N GLY A 280 83.04 -33.48 -9.30
CA GLY A 280 83.87 -32.40 -8.75
C GLY A 280 83.13 -31.39 -7.87
N PHE A 281 81.81 -31.50 -7.72
CA PHE A 281 81.05 -30.68 -6.77
C PHE A 281 81.61 -30.78 -5.34
N ALA A 282 81.86 -32.00 -4.85
CA ALA A 282 82.39 -32.23 -3.50
C ALA A 282 83.73 -31.51 -3.29
N ALA A 283 84.64 -31.62 -4.27
CA ALA A 283 85.97 -31.02 -4.19
C ALA A 283 85.93 -29.49 -4.08
N LEU A 284 84.94 -28.86 -4.73
CA LEU A 284 84.78 -27.40 -4.71
C LEU A 284 84.04 -26.89 -3.47
N PHE A 285 82.99 -27.59 -3.02
CA PHE A 285 82.05 -27.03 -2.03
C PHE A 285 82.10 -27.68 -0.64
N GLN A 286 82.80 -28.81 -0.45
CA GLN A 286 82.86 -29.48 0.85
C GLN A 286 83.53 -28.60 1.93
N SER A 287 84.50 -27.75 1.55
CA SER A 287 85.20 -26.82 2.44
C SER A 287 84.38 -25.59 2.84
N LEU A 288 83.22 -25.34 2.22
CA LEU A 288 82.39 -24.21 2.57
C LEU A 288 81.89 -24.30 4.01
N ASN A 289 81.92 -23.17 4.73
CA ASN A 289 81.29 -23.04 6.03
C ASN A 289 79.75 -23.02 5.91
N ARG A 290 79.03 -23.12 7.03
CA ARG A 290 77.56 -23.14 7.02
C ARG A 290 76.93 -21.90 6.36
N GLN A 291 77.52 -20.72 6.55
CA GLN A 291 76.99 -19.47 6.00
C GLN A 291 77.09 -19.44 4.47
N ASP A 292 78.23 -19.88 3.93
CA ASP A 292 78.47 -19.96 2.49
C ASP A 292 77.64 -21.06 1.83
N ARG A 293 77.41 -22.19 2.52
CA ARG A 293 76.46 -23.22 2.07
C ARG A 293 75.03 -22.72 2.03
N ASP A 294 74.64 -21.85 2.95
CA ASP A 294 73.30 -21.29 3.00
C ASP A 294 73.13 -20.09 2.04
N ALA A 295 74.20 -19.57 1.43
CA ALA A 295 74.15 -18.45 0.48
C ALA A 295 73.33 -18.78 -0.79
N ILE A 296 72.94 -17.77 -1.57
CA ILE A 296 72.18 -17.99 -2.81
C ILE A 296 73.15 -18.08 -3.98
N LEU A 297 73.09 -19.17 -4.74
CA LEU A 297 73.80 -19.33 -6.00
C LEU A 297 72.84 -19.15 -7.17
N GLY A 298 72.90 -18.01 -7.85
CA GLY A 298 72.03 -17.70 -8.98
C GLY A 298 71.90 -16.22 -9.27
N VAL A 299 71.00 -15.89 -10.18
CA VAL A 299 70.67 -14.52 -10.59
C VAL A 299 69.17 -14.26 -10.41
N THR A 300 68.85 -13.17 -9.74
CA THR A 300 67.50 -12.59 -9.74
C THR A 300 67.50 -11.44 -10.73
N PHE A 301 66.63 -11.49 -11.74
CA PHE A 301 66.66 -10.51 -12.82
C PHE A 301 66.17 -9.12 -12.37
N THR A 302 66.23 -8.09 -13.21
CA THR A 302 65.47 -6.85 -12.98
C THR A 302 63.99 -7.02 -13.33
N ARG A 303 63.09 -6.17 -12.80
CA ARG A 303 61.62 -6.39 -12.89
C ARG A 303 61.08 -6.40 -14.33
N ARG A 304 61.68 -5.60 -15.21
CA ARG A 304 61.29 -5.50 -16.63
C ARG A 304 62.22 -6.29 -17.56
N ALA A 305 63.11 -7.11 -17.01
CA ALA A 305 64.09 -7.85 -17.82
C ALA A 305 63.46 -8.82 -18.83
N HIS A 306 62.23 -9.25 -18.56
CA HIS A 306 61.44 -10.11 -19.45
C HIS A 306 60.75 -9.36 -20.60
N GLU A 307 60.70 -8.01 -20.57
CA GLU A 307 60.02 -7.20 -21.60
C GLU A 307 60.95 -6.84 -22.77
N ASN A 308 62.27 -6.74 -22.53
CA ASN A 308 63.27 -6.23 -23.50
C ASN A 308 64.44 -7.21 -23.73
N ASP A 309 64.29 -8.49 -23.41
CA ASP A 309 65.37 -9.51 -23.45
C ASP A 309 66.59 -9.25 -22.54
N ASP A 310 66.54 -8.27 -21.64
CA ASP A 310 67.62 -7.97 -20.68
C ASP A 310 67.93 -9.17 -19.74
N TRP A 311 66.98 -10.10 -19.56
CA TRP A 311 67.23 -11.32 -18.79
C TRP A 311 68.40 -12.13 -19.36
N ARG A 312 68.61 -12.08 -20.68
CA ARG A 312 69.71 -12.79 -21.36
C ARG A 312 71.05 -12.14 -21.04
N THR A 313 71.11 -10.81 -21.03
CA THR A 313 72.35 -10.07 -20.73
C THR A 313 72.72 -10.24 -19.26
N GLU A 314 71.76 -10.12 -18.35
CA GLU A 314 71.94 -10.34 -16.91
C GLU A 314 72.37 -11.79 -16.59
N LEU A 315 71.75 -12.79 -17.23
CA LEU A 315 72.14 -14.20 -17.04
C LEU A 315 73.56 -14.48 -17.56
N ASN A 316 73.91 -13.96 -18.73
CA ASN A 316 75.25 -14.12 -19.29
C ASN A 316 76.31 -13.43 -18.43
N ALA A 317 76.04 -12.23 -17.92
CA ALA A 317 76.94 -11.50 -17.03
C ALA A 317 77.18 -12.28 -15.73
N PHE A 318 76.12 -12.85 -15.13
CA PHE A 318 76.24 -13.73 -13.97
C PHE A 318 77.11 -14.95 -14.28
N TRP A 319 76.83 -15.66 -15.38
CA TRP A 319 77.55 -16.90 -15.72
C TRP A 319 79.02 -16.65 -16.04
N GLN A 320 79.33 -15.58 -16.78
CA GLN A 320 80.70 -15.16 -17.06
C GLN A 320 81.45 -14.83 -15.77
N THR A 321 80.88 -13.97 -14.92
CA THR A 321 81.49 -13.59 -13.64
C THR A 321 81.73 -14.80 -12.75
N TRP A 322 80.78 -15.74 -12.70
CA TRP A 322 80.90 -16.93 -11.88
C TRP A 322 82.00 -17.88 -12.39
N VAL A 323 82.04 -18.15 -13.70
CA VAL A 323 83.07 -18.98 -14.33
C VAL A 323 84.45 -18.33 -14.22
N ASP A 324 84.57 -17.02 -14.42
CA ASP A 324 85.84 -16.31 -14.29
C ASP A 324 86.38 -16.35 -12.86
N ARG A 325 85.51 -16.17 -11.85
CA ARG A 325 85.90 -16.33 -10.44
C ARG A 325 86.34 -17.77 -10.12
N MET A 326 85.64 -18.77 -10.65
CA MET A 326 86.05 -20.16 -10.50
C MET A 326 87.41 -20.43 -11.17
N ASN A 327 87.63 -19.92 -12.39
CA ASN A 327 88.90 -20.07 -13.11
C ASN A 327 90.08 -19.36 -12.43
N LEU A 328 89.84 -18.20 -11.81
CA LEU A 328 90.85 -17.48 -11.02
C LEU A 328 91.23 -18.24 -9.74
N ALA A 329 90.26 -18.88 -9.08
CA ALA A 329 90.50 -19.67 -7.87
C ALA A 329 91.06 -21.07 -8.16
N LEU A 330 90.93 -21.56 -9.40
CA LEU A 330 91.26 -22.94 -9.77
C LEU A 330 92.73 -23.31 -9.53
N PRO A 331 93.75 -22.50 -9.91
CA PRO A 331 95.15 -22.83 -9.67
C PRO A 331 95.47 -23.06 -8.19
N ASP A 332 95.03 -22.15 -7.32
CA ASP A 332 95.26 -22.23 -5.87
C ASP A 332 94.59 -23.48 -5.27
N LEU A 333 93.35 -23.78 -5.70
CA LEU A 333 92.62 -24.98 -5.28
C LEU A 333 93.30 -26.27 -5.77
N MET A 334 93.84 -26.27 -6.99
CA MET A 334 94.57 -27.42 -7.55
C MET A 334 95.89 -27.67 -6.84
N VAL A 335 96.59 -26.61 -6.39
CA VAL A 335 97.81 -26.74 -5.57
C VAL A 335 97.47 -27.30 -4.19
N ALA A 336 96.41 -26.80 -3.55
CA ALA A 336 95.99 -27.22 -2.21
C ALA A 336 95.42 -28.65 -2.16
N GLN A 337 94.74 -29.11 -3.23
CA GLN A 337 94.04 -30.40 -3.25
C GLN A 337 94.55 -31.35 -4.34
N THR A 338 95.76 -31.89 -4.16
CA THR A 338 96.45 -32.73 -5.17
C THR A 338 95.66 -33.95 -5.64
N HIS A 339 94.85 -34.56 -4.78
CA HIS A 339 94.07 -35.78 -5.10
C HIS A 339 92.77 -35.53 -5.88
N THR A 340 92.29 -34.28 -5.97
CA THR A 340 91.00 -33.92 -6.59
C THR A 340 91.12 -32.98 -7.79
N ARG A 341 92.36 -32.73 -8.28
CA ARG A 341 92.67 -31.81 -9.39
C ARG A 341 91.83 -32.06 -10.65
N THR A 342 91.72 -33.31 -11.07
CA THR A 342 90.93 -33.70 -12.27
C THR A 342 89.45 -33.38 -12.08
N SER A 343 88.91 -33.63 -10.88
CA SER A 343 87.52 -33.37 -10.55
C SER A 343 87.22 -31.86 -10.49
N LEU A 344 88.11 -31.05 -9.90
CA LEU A 344 87.99 -29.59 -9.88
C LEU A 344 88.00 -28.99 -11.29
N PHE A 345 88.92 -29.44 -12.14
CA PHE A 345 88.98 -29.01 -13.53
C PHE A 345 87.72 -29.41 -14.32
N SER A 346 87.29 -30.68 -14.18
CA SER A 346 86.09 -31.18 -14.83
C SER A 346 84.85 -30.38 -14.44
N PHE A 347 84.66 -30.09 -13.14
CA PHE A 347 83.53 -29.28 -12.66
C PHE A 347 83.50 -27.88 -13.29
N SER A 348 84.63 -27.17 -13.31
CA SER A 348 84.70 -25.83 -13.92
C SER A 348 84.29 -25.86 -15.40
N ARG A 349 84.76 -26.85 -16.16
CA ARG A 349 84.42 -27.01 -17.58
C ARG A 349 82.97 -27.42 -17.80
N GLN A 350 82.43 -28.33 -16.99
CA GLN A 350 81.01 -28.70 -17.02
C GLN A 350 80.11 -27.49 -16.75
N MET A 351 80.46 -26.65 -15.76
CA MET A 351 79.72 -25.42 -15.49
C MET A 351 79.82 -24.41 -16.63
N GLN A 352 80.97 -24.28 -17.28
CA GLN A 352 81.11 -23.43 -18.48
C GLN A 352 80.20 -23.91 -19.63
N GLY A 353 80.13 -25.23 -19.87
CA GLY A 353 79.29 -25.84 -20.91
C GLY A 353 77.79 -25.80 -20.62
N SER A 354 77.38 -25.65 -19.36
CA SER A 354 75.97 -25.66 -18.97
C SER A 354 75.17 -24.41 -19.36
N ARG A 355 75.85 -23.31 -19.71
CA ARG A 355 75.23 -22.03 -20.06
C ARG A 355 74.34 -22.12 -21.30
N GLU A 356 74.85 -22.73 -22.37
CA GLU A 356 74.18 -22.71 -23.67
C GLU A 356 72.87 -23.54 -23.68
N PRO A 357 72.84 -24.78 -23.15
CA PRO A 357 71.58 -25.53 -23.00
C PRO A 357 70.55 -24.79 -22.15
N LEU A 358 70.98 -24.10 -21.09
CA LEU A 358 70.11 -23.32 -20.21
C LEU A 358 69.51 -22.11 -20.94
N VAL A 359 70.34 -21.31 -21.62
CA VAL A 359 69.87 -20.15 -22.39
C VAL A 359 68.89 -20.59 -23.48
N SER A 360 69.21 -21.65 -24.23
CA SER A 360 68.33 -22.18 -25.27
C SER A 360 66.98 -22.67 -24.73
N LEU A 361 66.96 -23.31 -23.56
CA LEU A 361 65.72 -23.72 -22.90
C LEU A 361 64.88 -22.50 -22.47
N LEU A 362 65.51 -21.50 -21.84
CA LEU A 362 64.82 -20.30 -21.37
C LEU A 362 64.25 -19.46 -22.53
N GLU A 363 65.00 -19.32 -23.62
CA GLU A 363 64.53 -18.71 -24.86
C GLU A 363 63.27 -19.41 -25.37
N GLY A 364 63.32 -20.74 -25.52
CA GLY A 364 62.17 -21.50 -26.00
C GLY A 364 60.95 -21.42 -25.08
N LEU A 365 61.15 -21.24 -23.77
CA LEU A 365 60.08 -21.11 -22.77
C LEU A 365 59.38 -19.74 -22.85
N LEU A 366 60.12 -18.69 -23.18
CA LEU A 366 59.62 -17.31 -23.27
C LEU A 366 59.12 -16.95 -24.67
N ASP A 367 59.53 -17.69 -25.69
CA ASP A 367 59.19 -17.43 -27.09
C ASP A 367 57.67 -17.50 -27.39
N GLY A 368 57.17 -16.58 -28.22
CA GLY A 368 55.80 -16.50 -28.74
C GLY A 368 54.94 -15.33 -28.22
N GLU A 369 54.14 -14.72 -29.10
CA GLU A 369 53.26 -13.56 -28.80
C GLU A 369 52.28 -13.83 -27.66
N ASN A 370 51.81 -15.08 -27.60
CA ASN A 370 50.95 -15.58 -26.56
C ASN A 370 51.79 -16.23 -25.45
N MET A 371 52.97 -15.76 -25.08
CA MET A 371 53.77 -16.29 -23.94
C MET A 371 54.33 -15.19 -23.03
N ASN A 372 53.46 -14.31 -22.53
CA ASN A 372 53.87 -13.31 -21.54
C ASN A 372 54.03 -13.92 -20.12
N VAL A 373 55.17 -14.56 -19.88
CA VAL A 373 55.62 -15.12 -18.60
C VAL A 373 56.71 -14.22 -18.03
N MET A 374 56.63 -13.90 -16.74
CA MET A 374 57.62 -13.03 -16.10
C MET A 374 58.77 -13.87 -15.52
N LEU A 375 59.81 -14.13 -16.31
CA LEU A 375 61.02 -14.79 -15.79
C LEU A 375 61.68 -13.92 -14.72
N ARG A 376 61.77 -14.42 -13.48
CA ARG A 376 62.22 -13.64 -12.32
C ARG A 376 63.63 -13.98 -11.85
N GLY A 377 64.10 -15.20 -12.09
CA GLY A 377 65.47 -15.59 -11.75
C GLY A 377 65.77 -17.05 -12.04
N VAL A 378 67.07 -17.36 -12.05
CA VAL A 378 67.61 -18.70 -12.24
C VAL A 378 68.57 -19.01 -11.10
N TYR A 379 68.36 -20.14 -10.42
CA TYR A 379 69.12 -20.53 -9.23
C TYR A 379 69.63 -21.96 -9.34
N LEU A 380 70.77 -22.24 -8.73
CA LEU A 380 71.35 -23.57 -8.63
C LEU A 380 71.30 -24.05 -7.18
N THR A 381 70.91 -25.30 -6.99
CA THR A 381 70.71 -25.88 -5.67
C THR A 381 71.18 -27.33 -5.61
N SER A 382 71.59 -27.74 -4.41
CA SER A 382 71.82 -29.14 -4.09
C SER A 382 71.23 -29.43 -2.71
N SER A 383 70.10 -30.13 -2.66
CA SER A 383 69.38 -30.36 -1.42
C SER A 383 69.81 -31.65 -0.71
N LEU A 384 70.07 -32.72 -1.47
CA LEU A 384 70.44 -34.03 -0.93
C LEU A 384 71.47 -34.68 -1.84
N GLN A 385 72.65 -34.98 -1.31
CA GLN A 385 73.74 -35.61 -2.04
C GLN A 385 73.58 -37.12 -2.06
N ARG A 386 72.78 -37.64 -3.00
CA ARG A 386 72.59 -39.08 -3.20
C ARG A 386 72.47 -39.39 -4.68
N GLY A 387 73.17 -40.44 -5.10
CA GLY A 387 73.12 -40.93 -6.48
C GLY A 387 74.50 -41.10 -7.08
N GLN A 388 74.51 -41.44 -8.36
CA GLN A 388 75.72 -41.57 -9.16
C GLN A 388 76.12 -40.18 -9.67
N MET A 389 77.34 -39.74 -9.36
CA MET A 389 77.94 -38.55 -9.93
C MET A 389 78.29 -38.84 -11.38
N ASP A 390 77.82 -37.99 -12.29
CA ASP A 390 78.07 -38.09 -13.71
C ASP A 390 79.15 -37.09 -14.14
N ASP A 391 80.09 -37.53 -14.96
CA ASP A 391 81.01 -36.64 -15.65
C ASP A 391 80.48 -36.41 -17.06
N ILE A 392 79.79 -35.28 -17.23
CA ILE A 392 79.12 -34.96 -18.49
C ILE A 392 80.13 -34.87 -19.65
N PHE A 393 81.37 -34.45 -19.39
CA PHE A 393 82.39 -34.33 -20.43
C PHE A 393 82.83 -35.72 -20.92
N THR A 394 83.14 -36.61 -19.98
CA THR A 394 83.51 -37.99 -20.30
C THR A 394 82.34 -38.74 -20.94
N GLN A 395 81.11 -38.53 -20.46
CA GLN A 395 79.92 -39.20 -20.99
C GLN A 395 79.54 -38.70 -22.39
N SER A 396 79.59 -37.39 -22.65
CA SER A 396 79.33 -36.82 -23.97
C SER A 396 80.38 -37.27 -25.00
N ALA A 397 81.66 -37.27 -24.63
CA ALA A 397 82.73 -37.83 -25.45
C ALA A 397 82.53 -39.33 -25.70
N ALA A 398 82.22 -40.12 -24.66
CA ALA A 398 81.96 -41.55 -24.79
C ALA A 398 80.79 -41.85 -25.73
N ARG A 399 79.68 -41.08 -25.65
CA ARG A 399 78.55 -41.19 -26.58
C ARG A 399 78.92 -40.82 -28.01
N GLN A 400 79.69 -39.75 -28.22
CA GLN A 400 80.13 -39.31 -29.54
C GLN A 400 80.99 -40.37 -30.24
N TYR A 401 81.89 -41.02 -29.50
CA TYR A 401 82.81 -42.04 -30.03
C TYR A 401 82.28 -43.48 -29.84
N ARG A 402 81.05 -43.67 -29.35
CA ARG A 402 80.42 -44.98 -29.06
C ARG A 402 81.26 -45.89 -28.16
N LEU A 403 81.97 -45.31 -27.19
CA LEU A 403 82.75 -46.03 -26.19
C LEU A 403 81.82 -46.60 -25.10
N GLY A 404 82.24 -47.70 -24.45
CA GLY A 404 81.48 -48.34 -23.37
C GLY A 404 81.32 -47.46 -22.12
N ASN A 405 80.31 -47.74 -21.30
CA ASN A 405 80.01 -46.96 -20.10
C ASN A 405 81.14 -47.10 -19.06
N ASN A 406 81.71 -45.97 -18.62
CA ASN A 406 82.69 -45.90 -17.54
C ASN A 406 81.96 -46.04 -16.18
N PRO A 407 82.49 -46.77 -15.17
CA PRO A 407 81.87 -46.83 -13.85
C PRO A 407 81.76 -45.43 -13.23
N LEU A 408 80.53 -45.06 -12.84
CA LEU A 408 80.23 -43.77 -12.21
C LEU A 408 80.58 -43.81 -10.71
N ALA A 409 81.20 -42.74 -10.21
CA ALA A 409 81.40 -42.56 -8.77
C ALA A 409 80.05 -42.31 -8.10
N SER A 410 79.85 -42.79 -6.87
CA SER A 410 78.61 -42.57 -6.12
C SER A 410 78.87 -41.84 -4.81
N TRP A 411 77.89 -41.04 -4.37
CA TRP A 411 77.96 -40.37 -3.07
C TRP A 411 77.97 -41.40 -1.92
N PRO A 412 78.80 -41.21 -0.88
CA PRO A 412 78.74 -42.03 0.34
C PRO A 412 77.39 -41.82 1.06
N LEU A 413 76.85 -42.90 1.63
CA LEU A 413 75.48 -42.94 2.19
C LEU A 413 75.26 -42.10 3.47
N VAL A 414 76.31 -41.55 4.09
CA VAL A 414 76.29 -41.06 5.48
C VAL A 414 76.26 -39.52 5.61
N ASP A 415 76.87 -38.77 4.68
CA ASP A 415 77.00 -37.32 4.79
C ASP A 415 76.19 -36.59 3.71
N THR A 416 75.12 -35.90 4.13
CA THR A 416 74.37 -34.99 3.25
C THR A 416 74.10 -33.66 3.94
N ALA A 417 74.36 -32.55 3.26
CA ALA A 417 74.06 -31.19 3.72
C ALA A 417 73.42 -30.38 2.59
N PRO A 418 72.39 -29.57 2.85
CA PRO A 418 71.81 -28.71 1.82
C PRO A 418 72.77 -27.57 1.46
N TYR A 419 73.02 -27.39 0.17
CA TYR A 419 73.77 -26.28 -0.42
C TYR A 419 72.84 -25.39 -1.23
N PHE A 420 73.00 -24.09 -1.04
CA PHE A 420 72.31 -23.00 -1.72
C PHE A 420 70.78 -23.04 -1.64
N THR A 421 70.23 -23.80 -0.69
CA THR A 421 68.81 -24.15 -0.62
C THR A 421 68.08 -23.38 0.50
N ARG A 422 68.69 -23.18 1.67
CA ARG A 422 68.01 -22.64 2.86
C ARG A 422 67.63 -21.15 2.74
N SER A 423 68.53 -20.30 2.25
CA SER A 423 68.23 -18.87 2.10
C SER A 423 67.44 -18.54 0.83
N LEU A 424 67.41 -19.47 -0.14
CA LEU A 424 66.77 -19.27 -1.44
C LEU A 424 65.27 -18.94 -1.32
N PHE A 425 64.53 -19.71 -0.52
CA PHE A 425 63.10 -19.46 -0.30
C PHE A 425 62.82 -18.10 0.35
N PRO A 426 63.35 -17.80 1.56
CA PRO A 426 62.99 -16.57 2.26
C PRO A 426 63.55 -15.30 1.64
N GLN A 427 64.72 -15.35 0.99
CA GLN A 427 65.40 -14.14 0.50
C GLN A 427 65.23 -13.88 -1.00
N ALA A 428 64.91 -14.90 -1.82
CA ALA A 428 64.74 -14.72 -3.27
C ALA A 428 63.35 -15.13 -3.78
N LEU A 429 62.92 -16.39 -3.56
CA LEU A 429 61.68 -16.91 -4.16
C LEU A 429 60.42 -16.27 -3.57
N LEU A 430 60.39 -16.09 -2.24
CA LEU A 430 59.23 -15.60 -1.48
C LEU A 430 59.37 -14.13 -1.04
N ALA A 431 60.48 -13.48 -1.39
CA ALA A 431 60.78 -12.12 -0.95
C ALA A 431 59.83 -11.06 -1.54
N GLU A 432 59.29 -11.31 -2.73
CA GLU A 432 58.43 -10.37 -3.46
C GLU A 432 57.03 -10.94 -3.75
N PRO A 433 56.16 -11.09 -2.74
CA PRO A 433 54.88 -11.80 -2.89
C PRO A 433 53.83 -11.07 -3.74
N ASN A 434 53.99 -9.77 -3.99
CA ASN A 434 53.02 -8.93 -4.69
C ASN A 434 53.39 -8.63 -6.16
N LEU A 435 54.31 -9.39 -6.75
CA LEU A 435 54.66 -9.24 -8.18
C LEU A 435 53.58 -9.79 -9.12
N ALA A 436 52.81 -10.79 -8.68
CA ALA A 436 51.74 -11.35 -9.48
C ALA A 436 50.62 -10.33 -9.71
N THR A 437 50.23 -10.18 -10.98
CA THR A 437 49.08 -9.34 -11.35
C THR A 437 47.76 -9.97 -10.91
N GLU A 438 46.78 -9.12 -10.63
CA GLU A 438 45.43 -9.61 -10.33
C GLU A 438 44.80 -10.25 -11.58
N SER A 439 43.95 -11.26 -11.36
CA SER A 439 43.23 -11.92 -12.45
C SER A 439 42.36 -10.91 -13.21
N ARG A 440 42.59 -10.78 -14.52
CA ARG A 440 41.82 -9.86 -15.38
C ARG A 440 40.31 -10.16 -15.34
N ALA A 441 39.96 -11.45 -15.28
CA ALA A 441 38.57 -11.89 -15.20
C ALA A 441 37.86 -11.42 -13.92
N TRP A 442 38.57 -11.41 -12.79
CA TRP A 442 38.04 -10.92 -11.51
C TRP A 442 37.88 -9.39 -11.53
N LEU A 443 38.88 -8.67 -12.04
CA LEU A 443 38.85 -7.20 -12.15
C LEU A 443 37.63 -6.71 -12.94
N ILE A 444 37.35 -7.31 -14.10
CA ILE A 444 36.20 -6.96 -14.94
C ILE A 444 34.87 -7.17 -14.19
N ARG A 445 34.72 -8.33 -13.53
CA ARG A 445 33.50 -8.65 -12.74
C ARG A 445 33.32 -7.70 -11.56
N SER A 446 34.41 -7.39 -10.85
CA SER A 446 34.39 -6.49 -9.69
C SER A 446 34.00 -5.07 -10.10
N ARG A 447 34.61 -4.54 -11.17
CA ARG A 447 34.26 -3.24 -11.75
C ARG A 447 32.81 -3.17 -12.20
N ARG A 448 32.32 -4.19 -12.94
CA ARG A 448 30.92 -4.26 -13.37
C ARG A 448 29.94 -4.25 -12.18
N ARG A 449 30.26 -4.97 -11.10
CA ARG A 449 29.42 -4.98 -9.91
C ARG A 449 29.40 -3.62 -9.22
N LEU A 450 30.56 -2.96 -9.13
CA LEU A 450 30.67 -1.63 -8.54
C LEU A 450 29.92 -0.59 -9.38
N THR A 451 30.03 -0.61 -10.71
CA THR A 451 29.33 0.32 -11.60
C THR A 451 27.82 0.14 -11.56
N VAL A 452 27.32 -1.10 -11.53
CA VAL A 452 25.88 -1.37 -11.37
C VAL A 452 25.38 -0.86 -10.02
N PHE A 453 26.14 -1.11 -8.94
CA PHE A 453 25.79 -0.63 -7.60
C PHE A 453 25.79 0.90 -7.51
N SER A 454 26.80 1.57 -8.08
CA SER A 454 26.86 3.03 -8.09
C SER A 454 25.79 3.65 -8.98
N ALA A 455 25.48 3.05 -10.14
CA ALA A 455 24.43 3.54 -11.04
C ALA A 455 23.04 3.42 -10.40
N THR A 456 22.72 2.27 -9.81
CA THR A 456 21.45 2.07 -9.10
C THR A 456 21.34 2.97 -7.86
N GLY A 457 22.43 3.13 -7.11
CA GLY A 457 22.49 4.09 -5.99
C GLY A 457 22.30 5.53 -6.45
N GLY A 458 22.89 5.93 -7.58
CA GLY A 458 22.73 7.26 -8.17
C GLY A 458 21.31 7.56 -8.61
N VAL A 459 20.64 6.62 -9.29
CA VAL A 459 19.22 6.76 -9.67
C VAL A 459 18.32 6.87 -8.45
N ALA A 460 18.54 6.02 -7.43
CA ALA A 460 17.77 6.10 -6.18
C ALA A 460 17.96 7.43 -5.45
N ALA A 461 19.20 7.94 -5.40
CA ALA A 461 19.49 9.25 -4.80
C ALA A 461 18.82 10.39 -5.57
N LEU A 462 18.85 10.36 -6.91
CA LEU A 462 18.17 11.35 -7.75
C LEU A 462 16.67 11.36 -7.49
N LEU A 463 16.01 10.18 -7.43
CA LEU A 463 14.58 10.07 -7.14
C LEU A 463 14.22 10.62 -5.74
N LEU A 464 15.08 10.40 -4.74
CA LEU A 464 14.86 10.94 -3.39
C LEU A 464 15.01 12.47 -3.38
N ILE A 465 16.01 13.02 -4.07
CA ILE A 465 16.23 14.47 -4.16
C ILE A 465 15.09 15.15 -4.90
N THR A 466 14.64 14.60 -6.03
CA THR A 466 13.53 15.17 -6.80
C THR A 466 12.21 15.10 -6.04
N GLY A 467 11.94 13.97 -5.37
CA GLY A 467 10.78 13.83 -4.48
C GLY A 467 10.79 14.86 -3.35
N TRP A 468 11.91 14.99 -2.66
CA TRP A 468 12.08 15.95 -1.56
C TRP A 468 11.90 17.40 -2.04
N HIS A 469 12.50 17.76 -3.18
CA HIS A 469 12.36 19.10 -3.77
C HIS A 469 10.92 19.42 -4.18
N HIS A 470 10.20 18.46 -4.77
CA HIS A 470 8.79 18.64 -5.13
C HIS A 470 7.93 18.97 -3.91
N TYR A 471 8.05 18.18 -2.84
CA TYR A 471 7.31 18.37 -1.59
C TYR A 471 7.72 19.64 -0.83
N TYR A 472 8.99 20.01 -0.87
CA TYR A 472 9.48 21.28 -0.34
C TYR A 472 8.80 22.46 -1.03
N ASN A 473 8.81 22.48 -2.37
CA ASN A 473 8.22 23.58 -3.14
C ASN A 473 6.70 23.68 -2.91
N GLY A 474 5.99 22.55 -2.86
CA GLY A 474 4.57 22.53 -2.52
C GLY A 474 4.28 23.18 -1.16
N ASN A 475 5.01 22.78 -0.12
CA ASN A 475 4.87 23.34 1.23
C ASN A 475 5.24 24.82 1.32
N TYR A 476 6.28 25.25 0.59
CA TYR A 476 6.71 26.64 0.52
C TYR A 476 5.64 27.53 -0.13
N GLN A 477 5.06 27.08 -1.25
CA GLN A 477 4.00 27.82 -1.94
C GLN A 477 2.71 27.92 -1.10
N SER A 478 2.32 26.84 -0.40
CA SER A 478 1.21 26.90 0.57
C SER A 478 1.48 27.92 1.67
N GLY A 479 2.72 28.00 2.17
CA GLY A 479 3.10 28.99 3.18
C GLY A 479 3.03 30.44 2.68
N ILE A 480 3.48 30.69 1.45
CA ILE A 480 3.33 32.00 0.80
C ILE A 480 1.85 32.36 0.65
N THR A 481 1.00 31.39 0.26
CA THR A 481 -0.44 31.60 0.12
C THR A 481 -1.05 32.00 1.46
N VAL A 482 -0.74 31.30 2.56
CA VAL A 482 -1.20 31.68 3.91
C VAL A 482 -0.76 33.10 4.26
N LEU A 483 0.52 33.45 4.03
CA LEU A 483 1.04 34.78 4.33
C LEU A 483 0.34 35.87 3.51
N LYS A 484 0.09 35.61 2.22
CA LYS A 484 -0.65 36.53 1.33
C LYS A 484 -2.06 36.77 1.85
N GLN A 485 -2.76 35.71 2.26
CA GLN A 485 -4.12 35.81 2.77
C GLN A 485 -4.18 36.47 4.17
N ALA A 486 -3.20 36.21 5.03
CA ALA A 486 -3.08 36.89 6.32
C ALA A 486 -2.87 38.40 6.15
N LYS A 487 -2.06 38.82 5.17
CA LYS A 487 -1.92 40.24 4.81
C LYS A 487 -3.23 40.84 4.29
N ALA A 488 -3.90 40.14 3.38
CA ALA A 488 -5.19 40.59 2.86
C ALA A 488 -6.23 40.77 3.98
N PHE A 489 -6.26 39.88 4.97
CA PHE A 489 -7.11 40.02 6.16
C PHE A 489 -6.78 41.28 6.98
N MET A 490 -5.50 41.58 7.22
CA MET A 490 -5.08 42.77 7.98
C MET A 490 -5.40 44.08 7.26
N ASP A 491 -5.45 44.07 5.93
CA ASP A 491 -5.73 45.24 5.11
C ASP A 491 -7.25 45.52 4.95
N VAL A 492 -8.12 44.58 5.35
CA VAL A 492 -9.58 44.75 5.25
C VAL A 492 -10.11 45.58 6.44
N PRO A 493 -10.70 46.77 6.22
CA PRO A 493 -11.29 47.54 7.29
C PRO A 493 -12.53 46.84 7.88
N PRO A 494 -12.83 47.02 9.17
CA PRO A 494 -14.04 46.44 9.76
C PRO A 494 -15.29 46.97 9.04
N PRO A 495 -16.27 46.10 8.71
CA PRO A 495 -17.49 46.52 8.04
C PRO A 495 -18.25 47.57 8.89
N GLN A 496 -18.73 48.62 8.22
CA GLN A 496 -19.56 49.66 8.82
C GLN A 496 -21.05 49.35 8.56
N GLY A 497 -21.89 49.52 9.59
CA GLY A 497 -23.34 49.27 9.53
C GLY A 497 -23.77 47.93 10.16
N GLU A 498 -25.09 47.76 10.33
CA GLU A 498 -25.67 46.49 10.76
C GLU A 498 -25.73 45.50 9.60
N ASP A 499 -25.21 44.30 9.83
CA ASP A 499 -25.26 43.19 8.87
C ASP A 499 -26.34 42.20 9.30
N ASP A 500 -27.33 41.99 8.42
CA ASP A 500 -28.49 41.11 8.63
C ASP A 500 -28.43 39.82 7.81
N PHE A 501 -27.42 39.66 6.94
CA PHE A 501 -27.32 38.54 6.01
C PHE A 501 -25.94 37.88 5.98
N GLY A 502 -24.94 38.47 6.63
CA GLY A 502 -23.55 38.00 6.71
C GLY A 502 -22.66 38.46 5.57
N ASN A 503 -23.21 39.17 4.57
CA ASN A 503 -22.48 39.52 3.35
C ASN A 503 -21.38 40.58 3.60
N LEU A 504 -21.55 41.44 4.61
CA LEU A 504 -20.54 42.45 4.95
C LEU A 504 -19.33 41.80 5.65
N GLN A 505 -19.46 40.58 6.17
CA GLN A 505 -18.34 39.84 6.77
C GLN A 505 -17.49 39.08 5.73
N LEU A 506 -17.99 38.87 4.51
CA LEU A 506 -17.29 38.05 3.50
C LEU A 506 -15.87 38.54 3.17
N PRO A 507 -15.59 39.85 2.98
CA PRO A 507 -14.23 40.32 2.70
C PRO A 507 -13.23 40.00 3.82
N LEU A 508 -13.72 39.87 5.06
CA LEU A 508 -12.93 39.51 6.22
C LEU A 508 -12.78 37.99 6.38
N LEU A 509 -13.84 37.23 6.10
CA LEU A 509 -13.86 35.77 6.27
C LEU A 509 -13.16 35.01 5.15
N ASN A 510 -13.28 35.47 3.90
CA ASN A 510 -12.74 34.79 2.73
C ASN A 510 -11.21 34.60 2.80
N PRO A 511 -10.39 35.62 3.14
CA PRO A 511 -8.94 35.42 3.23
C PRO A 511 -8.57 34.39 4.28
N VAL A 512 -9.22 34.40 5.45
CA VAL A 512 -8.89 33.46 6.54
C VAL A 512 -9.33 32.04 6.16
N ARG A 513 -10.51 31.86 5.53
CA ARG A 513 -10.92 30.57 4.97
C ARG A 513 -9.91 30.06 3.94
N ASP A 514 -9.53 30.88 2.97
CA ASP A 514 -8.59 30.48 1.92
C ASP A 514 -7.20 30.14 2.50
N ALA A 515 -6.80 30.80 3.59
CA ALA A 515 -5.61 30.46 4.36
C ALA A 515 -5.74 29.09 5.05
N THR A 516 -6.90 28.73 5.62
CA THR A 516 -7.12 27.39 6.20
C THR A 516 -7.00 26.30 5.13
N LEU A 517 -7.49 26.56 3.91
CA LEU A 517 -7.48 25.60 2.81
C LEU A 517 -6.11 25.45 2.13
N ALA A 518 -5.17 26.38 2.34
CA ALA A 518 -3.86 26.40 1.66
C ALA A 518 -3.00 25.14 1.93
N TYR A 519 -3.18 24.51 3.09
CA TYR A 519 -2.52 23.24 3.46
C TYR A 519 -3.45 22.03 3.39
N GLY A 520 -4.69 22.21 2.91
CA GLY A 520 -5.77 21.22 2.94
C GLY A 520 -6.22 20.89 4.37
N ASP A 521 -6.86 19.73 4.54
CA ASP A 521 -7.19 19.21 5.87
C ASP A 521 -5.90 18.79 6.60
N TRP A 522 -5.47 19.65 7.52
CA TRP A 522 -4.23 19.48 8.25
C TRP A 522 -4.35 18.51 9.43
N GLY A 523 -5.58 18.19 9.88
CA GLY A 523 -5.84 17.31 11.01
C GLY A 523 -5.49 15.84 10.73
N ASP A 524 -5.76 15.37 9.51
CA ASP A 524 -5.62 13.96 9.12
C ASP A 524 -4.24 13.59 8.54
N ARG A 525 -3.37 14.56 8.29
CA ARG A 525 -2.06 14.35 7.64
C ARG A 525 -1.03 13.84 8.66
N SER A 526 -0.30 12.77 8.39
CA SER A 526 0.80 12.24 9.25
C SER A 526 2.01 13.20 9.35
N ARG A 527 2.86 13.08 10.39
CA ARG A 527 4.14 13.83 10.51
C ARG A 527 5.15 13.52 9.41
N LEU A 528 5.03 12.38 8.74
CA LEU A 528 5.84 12.03 7.55
C LEU A 528 5.16 12.41 6.24
N ALA A 529 4.01 13.09 6.27
CA ALA A 529 3.41 13.64 5.06
C ALA A 529 4.45 14.51 4.35
N ASP A 530 4.45 14.45 3.03
CA ASP A 530 5.36 15.20 2.18
C ASP A 530 6.84 14.96 2.54
N MET A 531 7.20 13.69 2.81
CA MET A 531 8.54 13.27 3.25
C MET A 531 9.02 13.97 4.54
N GLY A 532 8.10 14.38 5.41
CA GLY A 532 8.39 15.07 6.68
C GLY A 532 8.53 16.58 6.54
N LEU A 533 8.21 17.16 5.39
CA LEU A 533 8.27 18.60 5.14
C LEU A 533 6.95 19.33 5.41
N TYR A 534 5.85 18.61 5.61
CA TYR A 534 4.52 19.19 5.78
C TYR A 534 4.44 20.18 6.95
N GLN A 535 4.14 21.46 6.67
CA GLN A 535 4.05 22.53 7.69
C GLN A 535 2.62 22.83 8.14
N GLY A 536 1.59 22.28 7.48
CA GLY A 536 0.19 22.59 7.78
C GLY A 536 -0.23 22.35 9.23
N ARG A 537 0.36 21.35 9.91
CA ARG A 537 0.08 21.10 11.35
C ARG A 537 0.56 22.21 12.29
N ARG A 538 1.57 22.99 11.89
CA ARG A 538 2.07 24.11 12.71
C ARG A 538 1.29 25.39 12.48
N ILE A 539 0.79 25.61 11.26
CA ILE A 539 0.14 26.85 10.86
C ILE A 539 -1.39 26.73 10.93
N GLY A 540 -1.93 25.59 10.51
CA GLY A 540 -3.35 25.26 10.43
C GLY A 540 -4.13 25.59 11.71
N PRO A 541 -3.72 25.13 12.91
CA PRO A 541 -4.45 25.42 14.14
C PRO A 541 -4.64 26.91 14.41
N TYR A 542 -3.63 27.75 14.14
CA TYR A 542 -3.71 29.19 14.39
C TYR A 542 -4.66 29.89 13.42
N VAL A 543 -4.61 29.51 12.14
CA VAL A 543 -5.48 30.08 11.10
C VAL A 543 -6.92 29.63 11.30
N GLU A 544 -7.13 28.35 11.60
CA GLU A 544 -8.45 27.78 11.84
C GLU A 544 -9.09 28.34 13.10
N GLN A 545 -8.35 28.47 14.20
CA GLN A 545 -8.85 29.10 15.42
C GLN A 545 -9.29 30.55 15.15
N THR A 546 -8.50 31.30 14.38
CA THR A 546 -8.87 32.67 13.97
C THR A 546 -10.13 32.67 13.11
N TYR A 547 -10.26 31.72 12.19
CA TYR A 547 -11.44 31.59 11.33
C TYR A 547 -12.71 31.26 12.14
N LEU A 548 -12.63 30.30 13.05
CA LEU A 548 -13.73 29.94 13.96
C LEU A 548 -14.14 31.13 14.81
N GLN A 549 -13.19 31.86 15.39
CA GLN A 549 -13.47 33.08 16.15
C GLN A 549 -14.20 34.14 15.32
N LEU A 550 -13.84 34.35 14.06
CA LEU A 550 -14.54 35.30 13.18
C LEU A 550 -15.96 34.83 12.83
N LEU A 551 -16.13 33.52 12.59
CA LEU A 551 -17.46 32.94 12.36
C LEU A 551 -18.36 33.15 13.59
N GLU A 552 -17.79 32.92 14.76
CA GLU A 552 -18.48 32.97 16.04
C GLU A 552 -18.77 34.39 16.56
N GLN A 553 -17.83 35.33 16.38
CA GLN A 553 -17.96 36.67 16.93
C GLN A 553 -18.61 37.66 15.96
N ARG A 554 -18.64 37.35 14.65
CA ARG A 554 -19.16 38.29 13.64
C ARG A 554 -20.18 37.67 12.70
N TYR A 555 -19.87 36.52 12.09
CA TYR A 555 -20.73 35.92 11.07
C TYR A 555 -22.06 35.38 11.64
N LEU A 556 -22.02 34.52 12.65
CA LEU A 556 -23.23 34.00 13.27
C LEU A 556 -24.07 35.11 13.91
N PRO A 557 -23.50 36.09 14.65
CA PRO A 557 -24.25 37.25 15.14
C PRO A 557 -24.95 38.05 14.03
N SER A 558 -24.34 38.26 12.85
CA SER A 558 -25.02 38.97 11.76
C SER A 558 -26.19 38.18 11.19
N LEU A 559 -26.09 36.85 11.11
CA LEU A 559 -27.22 36.00 10.77
C LEU A 559 -28.32 36.08 11.84
N PHE A 560 -27.97 36.00 13.13
CA PHE A 560 -28.93 36.10 14.22
C PHE A 560 -29.65 37.45 14.26
N ASN A 561 -28.95 38.57 14.02
CA ASN A 561 -29.56 39.90 13.92
C ASN A 561 -30.65 39.93 12.85
N GLY A 562 -30.34 39.40 11.66
CA GLY A 562 -31.31 39.29 10.58
C GLY A 562 -32.46 38.33 10.86
N LEU A 563 -32.21 37.23 11.57
CA LEU A 563 -33.26 36.28 11.97
C LEU A 563 -34.20 36.90 13.02
N VAL A 564 -33.69 37.67 13.99
CA VAL A 564 -34.54 38.41 14.94
C VAL A 564 -35.44 39.40 14.21
N LYS A 565 -34.91 40.16 13.23
CA LYS A 565 -35.73 41.07 12.42
C LYS A 565 -36.83 40.33 11.65
N ALA A 566 -36.51 39.19 11.03
CA ALA A 566 -37.51 38.37 10.32
C ALA A 566 -38.55 37.76 11.27
N MET A 567 -38.13 37.29 12.45
CA MET A 567 -39.02 36.74 13.47
C MET A 567 -40.00 37.79 14.01
N ASN A 568 -39.55 39.04 14.15
CA ASN A 568 -40.39 40.15 14.59
C ASN A 568 -41.35 40.64 13.50
N ALA A 569 -40.98 40.52 12.23
CA ALA A 569 -41.81 40.91 11.09
C ALA A 569 -42.88 39.85 10.73
N ALA A 570 -42.65 38.58 11.07
CA ALA A 570 -43.59 37.51 10.80
C ALA A 570 -44.92 37.68 11.58
N PRO A 571 -46.08 37.33 10.99
CA PRO A 571 -47.38 37.45 11.67
C PRO A 571 -47.41 36.68 13.01
N PRO A 572 -48.15 37.17 14.02
CA PRO A 572 -48.24 36.49 15.30
C PRO A 572 -48.83 35.09 15.14
N GLU A 573 -48.33 34.14 15.93
CA GLU A 573 -48.78 32.74 15.94
C GLU A 573 -48.69 32.01 14.57
N SER A 574 -47.87 32.51 13.64
CA SER A 574 -47.72 31.95 12.29
C SER A 574 -46.64 30.87 12.16
N GLU A 575 -46.78 30.01 11.15
CA GLU A 575 -45.74 29.04 10.76
C GLU A 575 -44.45 29.73 10.28
N GLU A 576 -44.57 30.91 9.66
CA GLU A 576 -43.41 31.70 9.22
C GLU A 576 -42.53 32.08 10.42
N LYS A 577 -43.14 32.53 11.51
CA LYS A 577 -42.44 32.87 12.76
C LYS A 577 -41.80 31.64 13.40
N LEU A 578 -42.50 30.51 13.40
CA LEU A 578 -41.96 29.24 13.89
C LEU A 578 -40.76 28.76 13.07
N ALA A 579 -40.81 28.90 11.75
CA ALA A 579 -39.70 28.54 10.87
C ALA A 579 -38.44 29.37 11.16
N VAL A 580 -38.58 30.67 11.44
CA VAL A 580 -37.45 31.53 11.81
C VAL A 580 -36.87 31.10 13.17
N LEU A 581 -37.73 30.87 14.16
CA LEU A 581 -37.33 30.40 15.50
C LEU A 581 -36.63 29.04 15.44
N ARG A 582 -37.11 28.13 14.60
CA ARG A 582 -36.51 26.81 14.35
C ARG A 582 -35.07 26.95 13.88
N VAL A 583 -34.83 27.82 12.90
CA VAL A 583 -33.47 28.08 12.38
C VAL A 583 -32.58 28.73 13.43
N MET A 584 -33.09 29.70 14.20
CA MET A 584 -32.32 30.30 15.30
C MET A 584 -31.90 29.26 16.35
N ARG A 585 -32.81 28.38 16.77
CA ARG A 585 -32.52 27.30 17.73
C ARG A 585 -31.54 26.28 17.17
N MET A 586 -31.68 25.91 15.89
CA MET A 586 -30.76 24.97 15.24
C MET A 586 -29.36 25.56 14.99
N LEU A 587 -29.24 26.86 14.78
CA LEU A 587 -27.94 27.54 14.71
C LEU A 587 -27.23 27.52 16.08
N GLU A 588 -27.98 27.76 17.14
CA GLU A 588 -27.46 27.86 18.50
C GLU A 588 -27.12 26.49 19.14
N ASP A 589 -28.03 25.51 19.04
CA ASP A 589 -27.96 24.23 19.76
C ASP A 589 -27.78 23.06 18.79
N LYS A 590 -26.63 22.37 18.89
CA LYS A 590 -26.29 21.24 18.01
C LYS A 590 -27.15 20.00 18.27
N SER A 591 -27.74 19.84 19.45
CA SER A 591 -28.45 18.62 19.86
C SER A 591 -29.73 18.34 19.04
N GLY A 592 -30.43 19.41 18.63
CA GLY A 592 -31.62 19.34 17.76
C GLY A 592 -31.38 19.85 16.34
N ARG A 593 -30.12 20.08 15.95
CA ARG A 593 -29.75 20.71 14.68
C ARG A 593 -29.96 19.76 13.51
N ASN A 594 -30.77 20.20 12.55
CA ASN A 594 -30.81 19.65 11.21
C ASN A 594 -30.16 20.63 10.23
N ASN A 595 -28.96 20.31 9.77
CA ASN A 595 -28.17 21.20 8.91
C ASN A 595 -28.90 21.52 7.60
N GLU A 596 -29.61 20.56 7.00
CA GLU A 596 -30.29 20.78 5.72
C GLU A 596 -31.45 21.78 5.86
N VAL A 597 -32.21 21.73 6.96
CA VAL A 597 -33.29 22.68 7.23
C VAL A 597 -32.74 24.11 7.34
N VAL A 598 -31.64 24.28 8.08
CA VAL A 598 -30.97 25.58 8.23
C VAL A 598 -30.46 26.08 6.88
N LYS A 599 -29.76 25.23 6.12
CA LYS A 599 -29.21 25.58 4.80
C LYS A 599 -30.31 25.97 3.81
N GLN A 600 -31.40 25.20 3.74
CA GLN A 600 -32.51 25.48 2.82
C GLN A 600 -33.19 26.81 3.14
N TYR A 601 -33.44 27.08 4.43
CA TYR A 601 -34.03 28.35 4.85
C TYR A 601 -33.11 29.53 4.51
N MET A 602 -31.82 29.42 4.85
CA MET A 602 -30.84 30.47 4.56
C MET A 602 -30.61 30.64 3.05
N ALA A 603 -30.61 29.57 2.27
CA ALA A 603 -30.53 29.60 0.82
C ALA A 603 -31.71 30.36 0.21
N LYS A 604 -32.94 30.08 0.67
CA LYS A 604 -34.14 30.81 0.24
C LYS A 604 -34.01 32.30 0.56
N ARG A 605 -33.67 32.63 1.81
CA ARG A 605 -33.48 34.01 2.28
C ARG A 605 -32.40 34.76 1.49
N TRP A 606 -31.26 34.13 1.20
CA TRP A 606 -30.19 34.74 0.40
C TRP A 606 -30.53 34.81 -1.07
N SER A 607 -31.27 33.84 -1.61
CA SER A 607 -31.79 33.91 -2.97
C SER A 607 -32.69 35.13 -3.13
N GLU A 608 -33.61 35.37 -2.20
CA GLU A 608 -34.52 36.53 -2.18
C GLU A 608 -33.78 37.87 -2.08
N LYS A 609 -32.72 37.95 -1.27
CA LYS A 609 -31.97 39.20 -1.08
C LYS A 609 -30.94 39.47 -2.18
N PHE A 610 -30.25 38.43 -2.64
CA PHE A 610 -29.10 38.50 -3.55
C PHE A 610 -29.41 37.86 -4.91
N HIS A 611 -30.62 38.09 -5.44
CA HIS A 611 -31.03 37.59 -6.75
C HIS A 611 -29.98 37.88 -7.83
N GLY A 612 -29.58 36.84 -8.58
CA GLY A 612 -28.57 36.94 -9.64
C GLY A 612 -27.11 36.96 -9.18
N GLN A 613 -26.82 37.05 -7.87
CA GLN A 613 -25.46 37.11 -7.33
C GLN A 613 -25.02 35.75 -6.75
N ARG A 614 -24.81 34.77 -7.64
CA ARG A 614 -24.51 33.38 -7.24
C ARG A 614 -23.24 33.25 -6.39
N ASP A 615 -22.21 34.04 -6.67
CA ASP A 615 -20.93 33.95 -5.95
C ASP A 615 -21.06 34.33 -4.47
N ILE A 616 -21.83 35.38 -4.15
CA ILE A 616 -22.10 35.78 -2.76
C ILE A 616 -22.89 34.71 -2.03
N GLN A 617 -23.93 34.16 -2.67
CA GLN A 617 -24.74 33.09 -2.09
C GLN A 617 -23.89 31.84 -1.78
N ALA A 618 -23.00 31.45 -2.70
CA ALA A 618 -22.11 30.30 -2.53
C ALA A 618 -21.10 30.53 -1.39
N GLN A 619 -20.51 31.73 -1.29
CA GLN A 619 -19.58 32.07 -0.22
C GLN A 619 -20.27 32.06 1.15
N LEU A 620 -21.44 32.69 1.26
CA LEU A 620 -22.25 32.66 2.49
C LEU A 620 -22.58 31.22 2.90
N MET A 621 -23.03 30.39 1.96
CA MET A 621 -23.32 28.98 2.23
C MET A 621 -22.07 28.21 2.70
N SER A 622 -20.91 28.45 2.08
CA SER A 622 -19.66 27.81 2.49
C SER A 622 -19.25 28.15 3.92
N HIS A 623 -19.41 29.41 4.34
CA HIS A 623 -19.13 29.83 5.72
C HIS A 623 -20.14 29.26 6.71
N LEU A 624 -21.42 29.25 6.35
CA LEU A 624 -22.47 28.63 7.17
C LEU A 624 -22.26 27.13 7.35
N ASP A 625 -21.91 26.42 6.28
CA ASP A 625 -21.60 24.99 6.33
C ASP A 625 -20.45 24.69 7.29
N TYR A 626 -19.38 25.48 7.23
CA TYR A 626 -18.24 25.32 8.14
C TYR A 626 -18.63 25.62 9.59
N ALA A 627 -19.40 26.69 9.82
CA ALA A 627 -19.88 27.06 11.15
C ALA A 627 -20.78 25.96 11.75
N LEU A 628 -21.74 25.42 10.99
CA LEU A 628 -22.64 24.36 11.43
C LEU A 628 -21.91 23.07 11.81
N ALA A 629 -20.78 22.77 11.17
CA ALA A 629 -19.98 21.59 11.47
C ALA A 629 -19.17 21.75 12.78
N HIS A 630 -18.67 22.96 13.06
CA HIS A 630 -17.64 23.18 14.10
C HIS A 630 -18.11 23.96 15.33
N THR A 631 -19.29 24.59 15.33
CA THR A 631 -19.76 25.44 16.44
C THR A 631 -20.92 24.81 17.23
N ASP A 632 -20.96 25.05 18.54
CA ASP A 632 -22.05 24.64 19.44
C ASP A 632 -22.19 25.61 20.62
N TRP A 633 -22.84 26.74 20.38
CA TRP A 633 -23.01 27.79 21.40
C TRP A 633 -23.79 27.29 22.61
N HIS A 634 -24.75 26.38 22.43
CA HIS A 634 -25.48 25.81 23.56
C HIS A 634 -24.55 25.05 24.50
N ALA A 635 -23.76 24.11 23.97
CA ALA A 635 -22.84 23.31 24.77
C ALA A 635 -21.75 24.18 25.43
N GLU A 636 -21.21 25.17 24.71
CA GLU A 636 -20.24 26.14 25.26
C GLU A 636 -20.82 26.91 26.45
N ARG A 637 -22.07 27.40 26.33
CA ARG A 637 -22.75 28.08 27.44
C ARG A 637 -23.00 27.17 28.64
N GLN A 638 -23.41 25.92 28.39
CA GLN A 638 -23.60 24.92 29.46
C GLN A 638 -22.28 24.57 30.17
N ALA A 639 -21.16 24.63 29.45
CA ALA A 639 -19.82 24.46 30.01
C ALA A 639 -19.32 25.69 30.79
N GLY A 640 -20.06 26.80 30.80
CA GLY A 640 -19.73 28.03 31.51
C GLY A 640 -18.80 28.98 30.74
N ASP A 641 -18.72 28.86 29.42
CA ASP A 641 -17.94 29.78 28.58
C ASP A 641 -18.56 31.20 28.60
N GLY A 642 -17.81 32.16 29.15
CA GLY A 642 -18.26 33.55 29.30
C GLY A 642 -18.48 34.27 27.97
N ASP A 643 -17.70 33.96 26.94
CA ASP A 643 -17.83 34.57 25.60
C ASP A 643 -19.07 34.03 24.88
N ALA A 644 -19.35 32.73 25.00
CA ALA A 644 -20.58 32.14 24.46
C ALA A 644 -21.84 32.71 25.13
N ILE A 645 -21.80 32.92 26.45
CA ILE A 645 -22.91 33.55 27.20
C ILE A 645 -23.12 35.00 26.71
N SER A 646 -22.04 35.77 26.59
CA SER A 646 -22.10 37.16 26.13
C SER A 646 -22.68 37.27 24.72
N ARG A 647 -22.23 36.43 23.77
CA ARG A 647 -22.71 36.39 22.37
C ARG A 647 -24.19 36.08 22.26
N TRP A 648 -24.72 35.18 23.09
CA TRP A 648 -26.14 34.80 23.06
C TRP A 648 -27.07 35.80 23.75
N THR A 649 -26.57 36.57 24.70
CA THR A 649 -27.36 37.49 25.55
C THR A 649 -28.33 38.40 24.77
N PRO A 650 -27.97 39.00 23.62
CA PRO A 650 -28.90 39.83 22.83
C PRO A 650 -30.10 39.07 22.25
N TYR A 651 -29.95 37.76 22.00
CA TYR A 651 -30.92 36.93 21.29
C TYR A 651 -31.84 36.13 22.21
N ASP A 652 -31.44 35.96 23.48
CA ASP A 652 -32.16 35.16 24.47
C ASP A 652 -33.60 35.67 24.68
N LYS A 653 -33.77 36.97 24.92
CA LYS A 653 -35.10 37.57 25.13
C LYS A 653 -36.04 37.42 23.93
N PRO A 654 -35.65 37.78 22.68
CA PRO A 654 -36.48 37.53 21.50
C PRO A 654 -36.87 36.06 21.29
N VAL A 655 -35.94 35.13 21.57
CA VAL A 655 -36.21 33.69 21.41
C VAL A 655 -37.22 33.22 22.45
N VAL A 656 -37.03 33.56 23.72
CA VAL A 656 -37.96 33.18 24.80
C VAL A 656 -39.35 33.80 24.60
N SER A 657 -39.43 35.05 24.12
CA SER A 657 -40.72 35.68 23.84
C SER A 657 -41.47 34.98 22.70
N ALA A 658 -40.77 34.63 21.61
CA ALA A 658 -41.34 33.88 20.50
C ALA A 658 -41.78 32.46 20.91
N GLN A 659 -40.99 31.76 21.75
CA GLN A 659 -41.37 30.46 22.31
C GLN A 659 -42.66 30.55 23.14
N LYS A 660 -42.78 31.57 24.00
CA LYS A 660 -43.98 31.79 24.82
C LYS A 660 -45.21 32.16 23.98
N GLU A 661 -45.02 32.89 22.89
CA GLU A 661 -46.10 33.25 21.97
C GLU A 661 -46.60 32.02 21.19
N LEU A 662 -45.68 31.29 20.55
CA LEU A 662 -46.00 30.15 19.68
C LEU A 662 -46.48 28.90 20.46
N SER A 663 -46.21 28.83 21.76
CA SER A 663 -46.72 27.75 22.63
C SER A 663 -48.20 27.90 23.01
N LYS A 664 -48.85 29.03 22.70
CA LYS A 664 -50.30 29.23 22.95
C LYS A 664 -51.20 28.31 22.14
N LEU A 665 -50.77 27.93 20.93
CA LEU A 665 -51.52 27.01 20.08
C LEU A 665 -51.18 25.55 20.45
N PRO A 666 -52.18 24.69 20.74
CA PRO A 666 -51.98 23.26 20.92
C PRO A 666 -51.25 22.61 19.73
N VAL A 667 -50.41 21.62 20.02
CA VAL A 667 -49.55 20.96 19.01
C VAL A 667 -50.37 20.39 17.85
N TYR A 668 -51.49 19.72 18.14
CA TYR A 668 -52.35 19.10 17.10
C TYR A 668 -52.99 20.12 16.15
N GLN A 669 -53.36 21.32 16.63
CA GLN A 669 -53.93 22.37 15.77
C GLN A 669 -52.90 22.88 14.76
N ARG A 670 -51.63 22.97 15.18
CA ARG A 670 -50.53 23.33 14.29
C ARG A 670 -50.26 22.26 13.25
N VAL A 671 -50.24 20.98 13.65
CA VAL A 671 -50.16 19.84 12.73
C VAL A 671 -51.28 19.91 11.69
N TYR A 672 -52.51 20.17 12.14
CA TYR A 672 -53.69 20.25 11.28
C TYR A 672 -53.61 21.41 10.28
N GLN A 673 -53.23 22.61 10.72
CA GLN A 673 -53.06 23.77 9.83
C GLN A 673 -51.94 23.55 8.80
N SER A 674 -50.84 22.89 9.21
CA SER A 674 -49.74 22.54 8.32
C SER A 674 -50.17 21.54 7.25
N LEU A 675 -50.92 20.49 7.64
CA LEU A 675 -51.55 19.53 6.73
C LEU A 675 -52.45 20.24 5.71
N LYS A 676 -53.34 21.11 6.18
CA LYS A 676 -54.28 21.85 5.33
C LYS A 676 -53.56 22.78 4.36
N THR A 677 -52.53 23.50 4.82
CA THR A 677 -51.77 24.45 3.98
C THR A 677 -50.93 23.72 2.93
N ARG A 678 -50.23 22.64 3.31
CA ARG A 678 -49.42 21.85 2.38
C ARG A 678 -50.28 21.13 1.36
N ALA A 679 -51.50 20.72 1.73
CA ALA A 679 -52.44 20.08 0.82
C ALA A 679 -52.74 20.93 -0.41
N LEU A 680 -52.78 22.26 -0.29
CA LEU A 680 -53.03 23.20 -1.41
C LEU A 680 -51.99 23.10 -2.53
N GLY A 681 -50.76 22.69 -2.23
CA GLY A 681 -49.69 22.56 -3.22
C GLY A 681 -49.52 21.15 -3.79
N VAL A 682 -50.17 20.14 -3.19
CA VAL A 682 -49.99 18.72 -3.54
C VAL A 682 -51.26 18.12 -4.14
N LEU A 683 -52.43 18.49 -3.62
CA LEU A 683 -53.70 17.99 -4.11
C LEU A 683 -54.13 18.75 -5.38
N PRO A 684 -54.92 18.11 -6.26
CA PRO A 684 -55.54 18.78 -7.39
C PRO A 684 -56.56 19.84 -6.92
N ALA A 685 -57.09 20.60 -7.89
CA ALA A 685 -58.08 21.64 -7.63
C ALA A 685 -59.29 21.15 -6.83
N ASP A 686 -59.87 22.06 -6.06
CA ASP A 686 -61.02 21.81 -5.18
C ASP A 686 -62.26 21.35 -5.96
N LEU A 687 -63.10 20.56 -5.29
CA LEU A 687 -64.32 19.99 -5.87
C LEU A 687 -65.46 21.00 -5.82
N ASN A 688 -66.01 21.37 -6.96
CA ASN A 688 -67.18 22.24 -7.04
C ASN A 688 -68.47 21.44 -7.21
N LEU A 689 -69.38 21.51 -6.24
CA LEU A 689 -70.67 20.81 -6.26
C LEU A 689 -71.52 21.19 -7.47
N ARG A 690 -71.45 22.44 -7.93
CA ARG A 690 -72.17 22.93 -9.12
C ARG A 690 -71.79 22.11 -10.36
N ASP A 691 -70.50 21.90 -10.55
CA ASP A 691 -69.94 21.20 -11.70
C ASP A 691 -70.24 19.69 -11.65
N GLN A 692 -70.25 19.11 -10.44
CA GLN A 692 -70.54 17.69 -10.23
C GLN A 692 -72.02 17.34 -10.47
N VAL A 693 -72.94 18.26 -10.19
CA VAL A 693 -74.37 18.09 -10.49
C VAL A 693 -74.62 18.18 -12.00
N GLY A 694 -73.86 19.02 -12.71
CA GLY A 694 -73.85 19.10 -14.17
C GLY A 694 -74.51 20.37 -14.75
N PRO A 695 -74.62 20.45 -16.08
CA PRO A 695 -74.94 21.70 -16.79
C PRO A 695 -76.35 22.24 -16.55
N THR A 696 -77.25 21.40 -16.01
CA THR A 696 -78.63 21.75 -15.67
C THR A 696 -78.80 22.30 -14.25
N PHE A 697 -77.70 22.48 -13.50
CA PHE A 697 -77.72 23.00 -12.13
C PHE A 697 -78.51 24.31 -12.03
N ASP A 698 -78.21 25.31 -12.88
CA ASP A 698 -78.82 26.63 -12.81
C ASP A 698 -80.31 26.65 -13.22
N GLN A 699 -80.81 25.56 -13.79
CA GLN A 699 -82.23 25.39 -14.13
C GLN A 699 -83.05 24.94 -12.91
N VAL A 700 -82.42 24.28 -11.93
CA VAL A 700 -83.11 23.65 -10.78
C VAL A 700 -82.71 24.29 -9.44
N PHE A 701 -81.43 24.60 -9.27
CA PHE A 701 -80.85 25.11 -8.03
C PHE A 701 -80.37 26.56 -8.13
N THR A 702 -80.28 27.19 -6.97
CA THR A 702 -79.64 28.47 -6.70
C THR A 702 -78.84 28.35 -5.41
N SER A 703 -77.76 29.13 -5.27
CA SER A 703 -76.91 29.14 -4.08
C SER A 703 -76.91 30.52 -3.43
N ALA A 704 -76.85 30.57 -2.11
CA ALA A 704 -76.76 31.81 -1.35
C ALA A 704 -75.31 32.31 -1.24
N ASP A 705 -74.34 31.39 -1.21
CA ASP A 705 -72.90 31.66 -1.17
C ASP A 705 -72.14 30.64 -2.01
N ASP A 706 -71.70 31.04 -3.20
CA ASP A 706 -71.02 30.16 -4.15
C ASP A 706 -69.70 29.58 -3.61
N ASN A 707 -69.07 30.20 -2.60
CA ASN A 707 -67.87 29.64 -1.98
C ASN A 707 -68.16 28.36 -1.19
N LYS A 708 -69.37 28.20 -0.66
CA LYS A 708 -69.77 26.98 0.08
C LYS A 708 -70.03 25.80 -0.85
N LEU A 709 -70.21 26.04 -2.15
CA LEU A 709 -70.30 24.97 -3.14
C LEU A 709 -68.92 24.40 -3.51
N VAL A 710 -67.84 25.09 -3.16
CA VAL A 710 -66.46 24.64 -3.39
C VAL A 710 -65.96 23.90 -2.15
N VAL A 711 -65.87 22.58 -2.25
CA VAL A 711 -65.34 21.71 -1.21
C VAL A 711 -63.83 21.54 -1.43
N PRO A 712 -62.97 21.94 -0.47
CA PRO A 712 -61.54 21.76 -0.60
C PRO A 712 -61.18 20.31 -0.88
N GLN A 713 -60.26 20.05 -1.82
CA GLN A 713 -59.91 18.67 -2.20
C GLN A 713 -59.38 17.88 -0.99
N PHE A 714 -58.78 18.56 -0.02
CA PHE A 714 -58.35 18.01 1.28
C PHE A 714 -59.49 17.35 2.08
N LEU A 715 -60.72 17.85 1.94
CA LEU A 715 -61.94 17.37 2.62
C LEU A 715 -62.84 16.54 1.69
N THR A 716 -62.25 15.88 0.69
CA THR A 716 -62.93 14.90 -0.17
C THR A 716 -62.43 13.49 0.16
N ARG A 717 -63.11 12.45 -0.34
CA ARG A 717 -62.63 11.08 -0.17
C ARG A 717 -61.23 10.90 -0.75
N TYR A 718 -60.97 11.52 -1.90
CA TYR A 718 -59.64 11.49 -2.51
C TYR A 718 -58.59 12.12 -1.58
N GLY A 719 -58.86 13.30 -1.02
CA GLY A 719 -57.94 13.95 -0.06
C GLY A 719 -57.71 13.13 1.21
N LEU A 720 -58.76 12.49 1.73
CA LEU A 720 -58.69 11.60 2.88
C LEU A 720 -57.74 10.42 2.62
N GLN A 721 -57.99 9.68 1.54
CA GLN A 721 -57.27 8.42 1.23
C GLN A 721 -55.85 8.68 0.68
N SER A 722 -55.69 9.68 -0.18
CA SER A 722 -54.41 9.93 -0.87
C SER A 722 -53.44 10.79 -0.07
N TYR A 723 -53.93 11.61 0.88
CA TYR A 723 -53.11 12.58 1.59
C TYR A 723 -53.23 12.48 3.11
N PHE A 724 -54.41 12.73 3.70
CA PHE A 724 -54.55 12.84 5.17
C PHE A 724 -54.08 11.58 5.90
N VAL A 725 -54.56 10.40 5.49
CA VAL A 725 -54.19 9.13 6.12
C VAL A 725 -52.71 8.79 5.94
N LYS A 726 -52.13 9.13 4.78
CA LYS A 726 -50.72 8.82 4.48
C LYS A 726 -49.73 9.76 5.17
N GLN A 727 -50.12 11.01 5.39
CA GLN A 727 -49.22 12.07 5.87
C GLN A 727 -49.33 12.34 7.38
N ARG A 728 -50.43 11.91 8.03
CA ARG A 728 -50.65 12.20 9.47
C ARG A 728 -49.54 11.65 10.37
N ASP A 729 -48.97 10.49 10.06
CA ASP A 729 -47.97 9.84 10.92
C ASP A 729 -46.59 10.50 10.78
N GLU A 730 -46.19 10.81 9.54
CA GLU A 730 -44.93 11.49 9.20
C GLU A 730 -44.88 12.91 9.80
N LEU A 731 -45.98 13.64 9.77
CA LEU A 731 -46.05 15.01 10.31
C LEU A 731 -46.06 15.06 11.84
N VAL A 732 -46.59 14.03 12.52
CA VAL A 732 -46.47 13.91 13.98
C VAL A 732 -45.00 13.76 14.38
N GLU A 733 -44.18 13.03 13.63
CA GLU A 733 -42.73 12.96 13.88
C GLU A 733 -42.02 14.30 13.70
N LEU A 734 -42.38 15.04 12.65
CA LEU A 734 -41.79 16.36 12.37
C LEU A 734 -42.12 17.39 13.48
N THR A 735 -43.28 17.29 14.12
CA THR A 735 -43.64 18.21 15.23
C THR A 735 -42.96 17.92 16.56
N ALA A 736 -42.26 16.80 16.70
CA ALA A 736 -41.39 16.56 17.86
C ALA A 736 -40.19 17.51 17.87
N MET A 737 -39.70 17.88 16.68
CA MET A 737 -38.69 18.93 16.51
C MET A 737 -39.24 20.29 16.95
N ASP A 738 -40.47 20.61 16.60
CA ASP A 738 -41.10 21.90 16.94
C ASP A 738 -41.33 22.07 18.45
N SER A 739 -41.61 21.00 19.18
CA SER A 739 -41.68 21.07 20.66
C SER A 739 -40.32 21.30 21.32
N TRP A 740 -39.23 20.76 20.74
CA TRP A 740 -37.87 21.09 21.17
C TRP A 740 -37.49 22.54 20.83
N VAL A 741 -37.91 23.05 19.67
CA VAL A 741 -37.73 24.47 19.27
C VAL A 741 -38.41 25.39 20.27
N LEU A 742 -39.63 25.03 20.71
CA LEU A 742 -40.43 25.79 21.67
C LEU A 742 -40.02 25.58 23.14
N ASN A 743 -39.01 24.75 23.40
CA ASN A 743 -38.55 24.40 24.75
C ASN A 743 -39.65 23.76 25.63
N LEU A 744 -40.60 23.04 25.00
CA LEU A 744 -41.66 22.30 25.67
C LEU A 744 -41.20 20.88 26.06
N THR A 745 -40.25 20.33 25.30
CA THR A 745 -39.63 19.03 25.57
C THR A 745 -38.10 19.14 25.52
N ARG A 746 -37.41 18.32 26.32
CA ARG A 746 -35.94 18.20 26.28
C ARG A 746 -35.45 17.26 25.16
N SER A 747 -36.35 16.45 24.58
CA SER A 747 -36.05 15.48 23.53
C SER A 747 -36.79 15.78 22.24
N VAL A 748 -36.14 15.44 21.12
CA VAL A 748 -36.65 15.54 19.74
C VAL A 748 -37.62 14.38 19.40
N LYS A 749 -38.02 13.56 20.38
CA LYS A 749 -38.92 12.41 20.19
C LYS A 749 -40.03 12.42 21.24
N TYR A 750 -41.27 12.30 20.79
CA TYR A 750 -42.45 12.05 21.63
C TYR A 750 -42.56 10.60 22.06
N SER A 751 -43.23 10.35 23.20
CA SER A 751 -43.62 8.99 23.60
C SER A 751 -44.75 8.45 22.72
N ASP A 752 -44.92 7.13 22.68
CA ASP A 752 -46.00 6.50 21.90
C ASP A 752 -47.39 6.93 22.39
N ALA A 753 -47.54 7.22 23.68
CA ALA A 753 -48.79 7.72 24.26
C ALA A 753 -49.13 9.15 23.78
N ASP A 754 -48.13 10.04 23.75
CA ASP A 754 -48.32 11.41 23.25
C ASP A 754 -48.66 11.42 21.76
N ARG A 755 -48.01 10.54 20.98
CA ARG A 755 -48.29 10.39 19.53
C ARG A 755 -49.74 9.96 19.30
N ALA A 756 -50.22 8.96 20.03
CA ALA A 756 -51.58 8.45 19.89
C ALA A 756 -52.62 9.51 20.23
N GLU A 757 -52.41 10.32 21.28
CA GLU A 757 -53.35 11.38 21.65
C GLU A 757 -53.37 12.53 20.64
N ILE A 758 -52.22 12.93 20.09
CA ILE A 758 -52.16 13.95 19.02
C ILE A 758 -52.87 13.45 17.76
N GLN A 759 -52.65 12.20 17.35
CA GLN A 759 -53.33 11.60 16.20
C GLN A 759 -54.84 11.54 16.39
N ARG A 760 -55.30 11.20 17.60
CA ARG A 760 -56.72 11.18 17.95
C ARG A 760 -57.34 12.56 17.78
N GLN A 761 -56.77 13.59 18.40
CA GLN A 761 -57.29 14.96 18.32
C GLN A 761 -57.23 15.53 16.90
N LEU A 762 -56.19 15.20 16.13
CA LEU A 762 -56.07 15.56 14.72
C LEU A 762 -57.19 14.94 13.87
N THR A 763 -57.49 13.67 14.12
CA THR A 763 -58.56 12.93 13.42
C THR A 763 -59.94 13.50 13.75
N GLU A 764 -60.21 13.81 15.01
CA GLU A 764 -61.48 14.45 15.41
C GLU A 764 -61.67 15.82 14.72
N GLN A 765 -60.62 16.65 14.69
CA GLN A 765 -60.70 17.95 14.00
C GLN A 765 -60.96 17.78 12.49
N TYR A 766 -60.27 16.83 11.84
CA TYR A 766 -60.45 16.57 10.41
C TYR A 766 -61.88 16.09 10.09
N ILE A 767 -62.43 15.15 10.86
CA ILE A 767 -63.82 14.66 10.67
C ILE A 767 -64.83 15.79 10.91
N SER A 768 -64.62 16.61 11.94
CA SER A 768 -65.47 17.76 12.23
C SER A 768 -65.51 18.75 11.06
N ASP A 769 -64.35 19.15 10.54
CA ASP A 769 -64.24 20.07 9.40
C ASP A 769 -64.83 19.46 8.12
N TYR A 770 -64.58 18.17 7.87
CA TYR A 770 -65.14 17.42 6.75
C TYR A 770 -66.67 17.45 6.79
N THR A 771 -67.25 17.09 7.93
CA THR A 771 -68.70 17.03 8.13
C THR A 771 -69.32 18.42 8.00
N ALA A 772 -68.73 19.43 8.63
CA ALA A 772 -69.22 20.80 8.57
C ALA A 772 -69.20 21.37 7.14
N THR A 773 -68.15 21.09 6.37
CA THR A 773 -68.00 21.59 4.99
C THR A 773 -69.01 20.94 4.05
N TRP A 774 -69.19 19.62 4.12
CA TRP A 774 -70.16 18.92 3.28
C TRP A 774 -71.61 19.25 3.64
N ARG A 775 -71.94 19.39 4.93
CA ARG A 775 -73.28 19.88 5.35
C ARG A 775 -73.52 21.30 4.82
N ALA A 776 -72.58 22.21 5.03
CA ALA A 776 -72.70 23.59 4.55
C ALA A 776 -72.85 23.68 3.02
N GLY A 777 -72.18 22.81 2.26
CA GLY A 777 -72.31 22.74 0.81
C GLY A 777 -73.67 22.22 0.35
N MET A 778 -74.18 21.16 0.99
CA MET A 778 -75.49 20.58 0.68
C MET A 778 -76.65 21.50 1.11
N ASP A 779 -76.56 22.12 2.28
CA ASP A 779 -77.55 23.07 2.80
C ASP A 779 -77.65 24.34 1.94
N ASN A 780 -76.60 24.65 1.19
CA ASN A 780 -76.56 25.81 0.30
C ASN A 780 -77.19 25.53 -1.09
N LEU A 781 -77.66 24.30 -1.35
CA LEU A 781 -78.41 23.94 -2.55
C LEU A 781 -79.90 24.28 -2.38
N ASN A 782 -80.30 25.49 -2.77
CA ASN A 782 -81.69 25.94 -2.69
C ASN A 782 -82.42 25.75 -4.01
N ILE A 783 -83.70 25.35 -3.96
CA ILE A 783 -84.53 25.24 -5.16
C ILE A 783 -84.79 26.65 -5.73
N ARG A 784 -84.62 26.81 -7.04
CA ARG A 784 -84.88 28.06 -7.75
C ARG A 784 -86.37 28.43 -7.67
N ASN A 785 -86.68 29.72 -7.51
CA ASN A 785 -88.05 30.21 -7.65
C ASN A 785 -88.45 30.24 -9.14
N PHE A 786 -89.62 29.70 -9.47
CA PHE A 786 -90.14 29.63 -10.84
C PHE A 786 -91.32 30.60 -11.03
N GLU A 787 -91.23 31.47 -12.04
CA GLU A 787 -92.24 32.51 -12.30
C GLU A 787 -93.33 32.06 -13.28
N SER A 788 -93.12 30.95 -14.00
CA SER A 788 -94.09 30.40 -14.95
C SER A 788 -94.16 28.88 -14.90
N ILE A 789 -95.33 28.33 -15.25
CA ILE A 789 -95.54 26.88 -15.33
C ILE A 789 -94.54 26.25 -16.32
N GLY A 790 -94.22 26.93 -17.43
CA GLY A 790 -93.25 26.41 -18.41
C GLY A 790 -91.81 26.30 -17.89
N GLN A 791 -91.37 27.23 -17.04
CA GLN A 791 -90.06 27.13 -16.36
C GLN A 791 -90.06 25.99 -15.34
N LEU A 792 -91.14 25.84 -14.57
CA LEU A 792 -91.29 24.78 -13.58
C LEU A 792 -91.36 23.39 -14.23
N THR A 793 -92.11 23.22 -15.32
CA THR A 793 -92.19 21.94 -16.04
C THR A 793 -90.85 21.57 -16.66
N GLY A 794 -90.14 22.53 -17.28
CA GLY A 794 -88.78 22.31 -17.80
C GLY A 794 -87.77 21.91 -16.71
N ALA A 795 -87.83 22.53 -15.53
CA ALA A 795 -86.99 22.15 -14.40
C ALA A 795 -87.35 20.76 -13.84
N LEU A 796 -88.65 20.44 -13.73
CA LEU A 796 -89.11 19.11 -13.32
C LEU A 796 -88.67 18.02 -14.31
N GLU A 797 -88.71 18.28 -15.61
CA GLU A 797 -88.23 17.35 -16.65
C GLU A 797 -86.75 17.02 -16.46
N GLN A 798 -85.91 18.01 -16.12
CA GLN A 798 -84.51 17.77 -15.80
C GLN A 798 -84.33 16.94 -14.51
N VAL A 799 -85.17 17.15 -13.50
CA VAL A 799 -85.15 16.40 -12.23
C VAL A 799 -85.54 14.93 -12.41
N ILE A 800 -86.48 14.63 -13.32
CA ILE A 800 -87.10 13.30 -13.46
C ILE A 800 -86.39 12.44 -14.50
N SER A 801 -86.19 12.96 -15.72
CA SER A 801 -85.75 12.17 -16.89
C SER A 801 -84.47 12.67 -17.55
N GLY A 802 -84.07 13.92 -17.29
CA GLY A 802 -82.84 14.51 -17.82
C GLY A 802 -81.62 14.15 -16.99
N ASP A 803 -80.90 15.17 -16.54
CA ASP A 803 -79.65 15.02 -15.78
C ASP A 803 -79.82 14.54 -14.33
N GLN A 804 -81.05 14.50 -13.80
CA GLN A 804 -81.36 14.10 -12.42
C GLN A 804 -80.47 14.80 -11.38
N PRO A 805 -80.43 16.14 -11.37
CA PRO A 805 -79.47 16.91 -10.58
C PRO A 805 -79.56 16.64 -9.07
N LEU A 806 -80.75 16.32 -8.53
CA LEU A 806 -80.93 15.95 -7.13
C LEU A 806 -80.26 14.60 -6.79
N GLN A 807 -80.40 13.59 -7.66
CA GLN A 807 -79.72 12.31 -7.48
C GLN A 807 -78.22 12.44 -7.65
N ARG A 808 -77.74 13.27 -8.59
CA ARG A 808 -76.31 13.54 -8.77
C ARG A 808 -75.70 14.22 -7.53
N ALA A 809 -76.34 15.24 -6.97
CA ALA A 809 -75.89 15.90 -5.74
C ALA A 809 -75.74 14.90 -4.56
N LEU A 810 -76.77 14.08 -4.33
CA LEU A 810 -76.72 13.05 -3.29
C LEU A 810 -75.71 11.93 -3.59
N THR A 811 -75.49 11.60 -4.87
CA THR A 811 -74.49 10.62 -5.28
C THR A 811 -73.08 11.12 -5.00
N VAL A 812 -72.81 12.40 -5.27
CA VAL A 812 -71.52 13.05 -5.00
C VAL A 812 -71.25 13.08 -3.49
N LEU A 813 -72.27 13.41 -2.68
CA LEU A 813 -72.19 13.33 -1.21
C LEU A 813 -71.89 11.90 -0.76
N ARG A 814 -72.62 10.90 -1.27
CA ARG A 814 -72.46 9.49 -0.93
C ARG A 814 -71.06 8.98 -1.28
N ASP A 815 -70.60 9.25 -2.50
CA ASP A 815 -69.32 8.75 -2.99
C ASP A 815 -68.13 9.34 -2.20
N ASN A 816 -68.33 10.51 -1.58
CA ASN A 816 -67.36 11.16 -0.69
C ASN A 816 -67.54 10.85 0.81
N THR A 817 -68.67 10.31 1.25
CA THR A 817 -68.94 10.09 2.69
C THR A 817 -69.08 8.62 3.07
N GLN A 818 -69.34 7.72 2.11
CA GLN A 818 -69.44 6.28 2.38
C GLN A 818 -68.17 5.50 2.01
N PRO A 819 -67.84 4.45 2.77
CA PRO A 819 -66.79 3.52 2.39
C PRO A 819 -67.19 2.74 1.13
N GLY A 820 -66.20 2.35 0.33
CA GLY A 820 -66.44 1.47 -0.82
C GLY A 820 -66.93 0.09 -0.40
N VAL A 821 -67.77 -0.54 -1.22
CA VAL A 821 -68.18 -1.93 -1.01
C VAL A 821 -67.08 -2.85 -1.55
N PHE A 822 -66.55 -3.72 -0.69
CA PHE A 822 -65.57 -4.72 -1.09
C PHE A 822 -66.19 -5.78 -2.02
N SER A 823 -65.42 -6.22 -3.01
CA SER A 823 -65.85 -7.30 -3.91
C SER A 823 -66.08 -8.59 -3.12
N GLU A 824 -67.16 -9.32 -3.44
CA GLU A 824 -67.45 -10.66 -2.87
C GLU A 824 -66.37 -11.71 -3.19
N LYS A 825 -65.40 -11.38 -4.06
CA LYS A 825 -64.28 -12.25 -4.45
C LYS A 825 -63.07 -12.20 -3.50
N LEU A 826 -63.04 -11.28 -2.54
CA LEU A 826 -61.94 -11.16 -1.56
C LEU A 826 -62.02 -12.28 -0.52
N SER A 827 -60.87 -12.83 -0.12
CA SER A 827 -60.81 -13.80 0.97
C SER A 827 -61.20 -13.17 2.31
N ALA A 828 -61.62 -13.99 3.28
CA ALA A 828 -62.04 -13.51 4.59
C ALA A 828 -60.94 -12.70 5.30
N LYS A 829 -59.67 -13.09 5.13
CA LYS A 829 -58.51 -12.41 5.70
C LYS A 829 -58.22 -11.07 5.02
N GLU A 830 -58.23 -11.02 3.69
CA GLU A 830 -58.04 -9.76 2.94
C GLU A 830 -59.17 -8.77 3.23
N ARG A 831 -60.38 -9.27 3.48
CA ARG A 831 -61.52 -8.44 3.90
C ARG A 831 -61.33 -7.89 5.31
N GLU A 832 -60.83 -8.68 6.25
CA GLU A 832 -60.56 -8.22 7.61
C GLU A 832 -59.43 -7.18 7.66
N GLU A 833 -58.37 -7.39 6.88
CA GLU A 833 -57.27 -6.41 6.72
C GLU A 833 -57.77 -5.10 6.10
N ALA A 834 -58.60 -5.17 5.05
CA ALA A 834 -59.16 -3.98 4.42
C ALA A 834 -60.17 -3.22 5.31
N LEU A 835 -60.89 -3.92 6.19
CA LEU A 835 -61.75 -3.28 7.21
C LEU A 835 -60.94 -2.60 8.32
N ALA A 836 -59.72 -3.09 8.57
CA ALA A 836 -58.80 -2.52 9.56
C ALA A 836 -58.01 -1.31 9.02
N GLU A 837 -58.05 -1.04 7.71
CA GLU A 837 -57.38 0.12 7.14
C GLU A 837 -57.95 1.44 7.69
N PRO A 838 -57.08 2.40 8.03
CA PRO A 838 -57.50 3.64 8.70
C PRO A 838 -58.41 4.50 7.84
N ASP A 839 -58.26 4.49 6.52
CA ASP A 839 -59.13 5.25 5.63
C ASP A 839 -60.55 4.67 5.56
N TYR A 840 -60.68 3.33 5.55
CA TYR A 840 -61.97 2.64 5.63
C TYR A 840 -62.70 2.95 6.93
N GLN A 841 -62.00 2.91 8.07
CA GLN A 841 -62.59 3.23 9.38
C GLN A 841 -63.09 4.68 9.45
N LEU A 842 -62.31 5.63 8.91
CA LEU A 842 -62.70 7.04 8.86
C LEU A 842 -63.90 7.28 7.94
N LEU A 843 -63.92 6.67 6.76
CA LEU A 843 -65.07 6.74 5.85
C LEU A 843 -66.31 6.07 6.43
N THR A 844 -66.16 4.99 7.20
CA THR A 844 -67.29 4.36 7.92
C THR A 844 -67.86 5.32 8.97
N ARG A 845 -67.00 6.01 9.71
CA ARG A 845 -67.41 7.01 10.71
C ARG A 845 -68.10 8.21 10.05
N LEU A 846 -67.57 8.72 8.94
CA LEU A 846 -68.23 9.75 8.13
C LEU A 846 -69.57 9.26 7.56
N GLY A 847 -69.63 8.01 7.10
CA GLY A 847 -70.85 7.41 6.56
C GLY A 847 -71.98 7.32 7.59
N HIS A 848 -71.65 7.20 8.88
CA HIS A 848 -72.63 7.29 9.97
C HIS A 848 -73.17 8.72 10.16
N GLU A 849 -72.33 9.75 10.06
CA GLU A 849 -72.73 11.17 10.17
C GLU A 849 -73.66 11.64 9.05
N PHE A 850 -73.62 10.99 7.89
CA PHE A 850 -74.46 11.25 6.72
C PHE A 850 -75.39 10.07 6.38
N ALA A 851 -75.67 9.21 7.36
CA ALA A 851 -76.52 8.03 7.16
C ALA A 851 -77.94 8.38 6.66
N PRO A 852 -78.62 9.44 7.17
CA PRO A 852 -79.94 9.84 6.68
C PRO A 852 -79.93 10.15 5.18
N GLU A 853 -79.02 11.02 4.73
CA GLU A 853 -78.91 11.46 3.34
C GLU A 853 -78.51 10.32 2.42
N ASN A 854 -77.53 9.52 2.83
CA ASN A 854 -77.03 8.40 2.03
C ASN A 854 -78.05 7.27 1.90
N SER A 855 -78.89 7.05 2.91
CA SER A 855 -79.94 6.03 2.88
C SER A 855 -81.01 6.30 1.83
N THR A 856 -81.17 7.55 1.40
CA THR A 856 -82.19 7.93 0.40
C THR A 856 -81.93 7.34 -0.99
N LEU A 857 -80.67 7.06 -1.30
CA LEU A 857 -80.23 6.43 -2.55
C LEU A 857 -80.18 4.89 -2.47
N ALA A 858 -80.32 4.31 -1.27
CA ALA A 858 -80.22 2.88 -1.07
C ALA A 858 -81.53 2.17 -1.45
N VAL A 859 -81.42 1.04 -2.16
CA VAL A 859 -82.55 0.14 -2.46
C VAL A 859 -82.62 -0.91 -1.35
N GLN A 860 -83.71 -0.93 -0.58
CA GLN A 860 -83.95 -1.98 0.42
C GLN A 860 -84.55 -3.21 -0.26
N LYS A 861 -84.27 -4.41 0.26
CA LYS A 861 -84.44 -5.70 -0.43
C LYS A 861 -85.84 -6.06 -1.00
N ASP A 862 -86.88 -5.26 -0.76
CA ASP A 862 -88.21 -5.41 -1.35
C ASP A 862 -88.97 -4.06 -1.49
N LYS A 863 -88.26 -2.92 -1.50
CA LYS A 863 -88.84 -1.57 -1.65
C LYS A 863 -87.98 -0.69 -2.56
N GLU A 864 -88.62 0.08 -3.42
CA GLU A 864 -87.96 1.13 -4.22
C GLU A 864 -87.23 2.13 -3.30
N SER A 865 -86.14 2.74 -3.80
CA SER A 865 -85.43 3.77 -3.00
C SER A 865 -86.35 4.97 -2.74
N THR A 866 -86.11 5.71 -1.65
CA THR A 866 -86.94 6.88 -1.36
C THR A 866 -86.86 7.90 -2.50
N MET A 867 -85.69 8.02 -3.16
CA MET A 867 -85.51 8.86 -4.34
C MET A 867 -86.30 8.38 -5.57
N GLN A 868 -86.39 7.07 -5.80
CA GLN A 868 -87.23 6.53 -6.89
C GLN A 868 -88.71 6.83 -6.65
N ALA A 869 -89.18 6.66 -5.41
CA ALA A 869 -90.55 7.02 -5.05
C ALA A 869 -90.82 8.52 -5.22
N VAL A 870 -89.86 9.39 -4.84
CA VAL A 870 -89.94 10.84 -5.06
C VAL A 870 -90.02 11.16 -6.55
N TYR A 871 -89.21 10.51 -7.39
CA TYR A 871 -89.22 10.73 -8.84
C TYR A 871 -90.51 10.28 -9.51
N GLN A 872 -91.11 9.16 -9.09
CA GLN A 872 -92.43 8.76 -9.55
C GLN A 872 -93.48 9.82 -9.21
N GLN A 873 -93.45 10.33 -7.97
CA GLN A 873 -94.39 11.37 -7.54
C GLN A 873 -94.19 12.70 -8.29
N LEU A 874 -92.94 13.09 -8.56
CA LEU A 874 -92.62 14.25 -9.38
C LEU A 874 -93.01 14.05 -10.85
N THR A 875 -92.98 12.82 -11.36
CA THR A 875 -93.47 12.47 -12.71
C THR A 875 -94.96 12.74 -12.85
N GLU A 876 -95.74 12.34 -11.84
CA GLU A 876 -97.19 12.62 -11.81
C GLU A 876 -97.47 14.12 -11.70
N LEU A 877 -96.68 14.85 -10.90
CA LEU A 877 -96.76 16.32 -10.83
C LEU A 877 -96.41 16.98 -12.17
N HIS A 878 -95.35 16.53 -12.84
CA HIS A 878 -94.94 17.04 -14.14
C HIS A 878 -96.02 16.82 -15.19
N ARG A 879 -96.59 15.61 -15.30
CA ARG A 879 -97.70 15.29 -16.21
C ARG A 879 -98.91 16.19 -15.97
N TYR A 880 -99.27 16.40 -14.70
CA TYR A 880 -100.38 17.25 -14.31
C TYR A 880 -100.19 18.71 -14.74
N LEU A 881 -99.02 19.28 -14.49
CA LEU A 881 -98.70 20.66 -14.87
C LEU A 881 -98.55 20.83 -16.39
N LEU A 882 -97.98 19.84 -17.08
CA LEU A 882 -97.82 19.84 -18.53
C LEU A 882 -99.18 19.74 -19.25
N ALA A 883 -100.14 19.00 -18.69
CA ALA A 883 -101.53 18.99 -19.18
C ALA A 883 -102.21 20.37 -19.07
N ILE A 884 -101.90 21.15 -18.03
CA ILE A 884 -102.40 22.53 -17.87
C ILE A 884 -101.72 23.46 -18.88
N GLN A 885 -100.40 23.33 -19.06
CA GLN A 885 -99.61 24.14 -20.00
C GLN A 885 -100.03 23.92 -21.45
N ASN A 886 -100.26 22.67 -21.87
CA ASN A 886 -100.59 22.31 -23.24
C ASN A 886 -102.08 22.44 -23.57
N ALA A 887 -102.92 22.91 -22.62
CA ALA A 887 -104.33 23.13 -22.88
C ALA A 887 -104.54 24.29 -23.88
N PRO A 888 -105.61 24.27 -24.70
CA PRO A 888 -105.88 25.33 -25.69
C PRO A 888 -105.99 26.74 -25.08
N VAL A 889 -106.42 26.83 -23.81
CA VAL A 889 -106.48 28.06 -23.02
C VAL A 889 -105.93 27.76 -21.62
N PRO A 890 -104.60 27.88 -21.40
CA PRO A 890 -103.93 27.46 -20.17
C PRO A 890 -104.48 28.12 -18.90
N GLY A 891 -104.78 29.43 -18.96
CA GLY A 891 -105.33 30.17 -17.82
C GLY A 891 -106.69 29.65 -17.34
N LYS A 892 -107.55 29.17 -18.25
CA LYS A 892 -108.84 28.55 -17.91
C LYS A 892 -108.64 27.15 -17.32
N SER A 893 -107.67 26.39 -17.83
CA SER A 893 -107.31 25.06 -17.31
C SER A 893 -106.74 25.15 -15.89
N ALA A 894 -105.86 26.12 -15.63
CA ALA A 894 -105.30 26.40 -14.32
C ALA A 894 -106.36 26.85 -13.30
N LEU A 895 -107.26 27.76 -13.69
CA LEU A 895 -108.37 28.19 -12.82
C LEU A 895 -109.31 27.04 -12.49
N LYS A 896 -109.62 26.16 -13.47
CA LYS A 896 -110.40 24.95 -13.26
C LYS A 896 -109.69 23.96 -12.31
N ALA A 897 -108.38 23.78 -12.46
CA ALA A 897 -107.58 22.95 -11.56
C ALA A 897 -107.63 23.46 -10.11
N VAL A 898 -107.55 24.77 -9.90
CA VAL A 898 -107.67 25.41 -8.58
C VAL A 898 -109.09 25.25 -8.01
N GLN A 899 -110.14 25.45 -8.82
CA GLN A 899 -111.53 25.23 -8.41
C GLN A 899 -111.77 23.77 -7.99
N LEU A 900 -111.31 22.80 -8.80
CA LEU A 900 -111.41 21.37 -8.48
C LEU A 900 -110.70 21.01 -7.17
N ARG A 901 -109.56 21.66 -6.88
CA ARG A 901 -108.81 21.48 -5.64
C ARG A 901 -109.55 22.03 -4.42
N LEU A 902 -110.21 23.17 -4.55
CA LEU A 902 -111.03 23.79 -3.50
C LEU A 902 -112.32 22.99 -3.23
N ASP A 903 -112.95 22.46 -4.29
CA ASP A 903 -114.26 21.81 -4.19
C ASP A 903 -114.20 20.34 -3.75
N GLN A 904 -113.16 19.60 -4.11
CA GLN A 904 -113.15 18.13 -3.96
C GLN A 904 -112.29 17.58 -2.80
N ASN A 905 -111.66 18.42 -1.97
CA ASN A 905 -110.71 17.97 -0.94
C ASN A 905 -109.71 16.91 -1.48
N SER A 906 -109.38 17.01 -2.77
CA SER A 906 -108.90 15.87 -3.56
C SER A 906 -107.39 15.74 -3.51
N SER A 907 -106.93 14.49 -3.53
CA SER A 907 -105.54 14.07 -3.63
C SER A 907 -104.94 14.46 -4.99
N ASP A 908 -104.73 15.76 -5.22
CA ASP A 908 -104.08 16.24 -6.43
C ASP A 908 -102.57 15.93 -6.39
N PRO A 909 -101.90 15.77 -7.55
CA PRO A 909 -100.46 15.50 -7.58
C PRO A 909 -99.63 16.55 -6.84
N ILE A 910 -100.10 17.80 -6.76
CA ILE A 910 -99.46 18.87 -5.97
C ILE A 910 -99.52 18.58 -4.46
N PHE A 911 -100.69 18.21 -3.93
CA PHE A 911 -100.88 17.86 -2.52
C PHE A 911 -100.15 16.58 -2.15
N ALA A 912 -100.22 15.54 -2.99
CA ALA A 912 -99.51 14.28 -2.80
C ALA A 912 -97.99 14.48 -2.74
N THR A 913 -97.42 15.30 -3.65
CA THR A 913 -96.00 15.66 -3.62
C THR A 913 -95.63 16.44 -2.35
N ARG A 914 -96.47 17.39 -1.92
CA ARG A 914 -96.26 18.16 -0.68
C ARG A 914 -96.30 17.27 0.56
N GLN A 915 -97.22 16.30 0.61
CA GLN A 915 -97.34 15.38 1.73
C GLN A 915 -96.18 14.38 1.76
N MET A 916 -95.73 13.91 0.60
CA MET A 916 -94.52 13.10 0.47
C MET A 916 -93.27 13.85 0.97
N ALA A 917 -93.10 15.12 0.60
CA ALA A 917 -91.99 15.95 1.07
C ALA A 917 -92.01 16.12 2.61
N LYS A 918 -93.18 16.33 3.22
CA LYS A 918 -93.33 16.40 4.69
C LYS A 918 -92.98 15.09 5.39
N ASN A 919 -93.39 13.95 4.81
CA ASN A 919 -93.11 12.64 5.37
C ASN A 919 -91.63 12.24 5.19
N ALA A 920 -91.01 12.62 4.07
CA ALA A 920 -89.57 12.43 3.82
C ALA A 920 -88.70 13.27 4.78
N ALA A 921 -89.16 14.48 5.14
CA ALA A 921 -88.52 15.30 6.17
C ALA A 921 -88.64 14.68 7.58
N CYS A 922 -89.74 13.99 7.90
CA CYS A 922 -89.92 13.31 9.20
C CYS A 922 -89.02 12.07 9.37
N SER A 923 -88.61 11.40 8.29
CA SER A 923 -87.63 10.28 8.36
C SER A 923 -86.17 10.74 8.52
N ALA A 924 -85.90 12.04 8.40
CA ALA A 924 -84.57 12.64 8.49
C ALA A 924 -84.35 13.45 9.80
N GLN A 925 -85.15 13.20 10.85
CA GLN A 925 -84.85 13.70 12.19
C GLN A 925 -84.14 12.60 13.00
N PRO A 926 -82.91 12.88 13.44
CA PRO A 926 -82.78 13.64 14.68
C PRO A 926 -81.81 14.80 14.47
N LEU A 927 -82.30 16.04 14.52
CA LEU A 927 -81.57 17.25 14.91
C LEU A 927 -82.54 18.44 14.78
N GLY A 928 -82.61 19.26 15.81
CA GLY A 928 -83.64 20.28 16.00
C GLY A 928 -83.65 21.37 14.93
N TRP A 929 -84.64 21.33 14.06
CA TRP A 929 -85.09 22.46 13.27
C TRP A 929 -86.45 22.91 13.80
N GLN A 930 -86.47 24.05 14.49
CA GLN A 930 -87.69 24.76 14.82
C GLN A 930 -88.28 25.34 13.53
N THR A 931 -89.51 24.96 13.24
CA THR A 931 -90.33 25.49 12.16
C THR A 931 -90.89 26.85 12.55
N ASP A 932 -90.65 27.87 11.73
CA ASP A 932 -91.62 28.94 11.44
C ASP A 932 -91.97 28.89 9.95
#